data_AF-A0A847GYX5-F1
#
_entry.id   AF-A0A847GYX5-F1
#
_cell.length_a   1.000
_cell.length_b   1.000
_cell.length_c   1.000
_cell.angle_alpha   90.00
_cell.angle_beta   90.00
_cell.angle_gamma   90.00
#
_symmetry.space_group_name_H-M   'P 1'
#
loop_
_entity.id
_entity.type
_entity.pdbx_description
1 polymer ?
#
loop_
_entity_poly.entity_id
_entity_poly.type
_entity_poly.pdbx_seq_one_letter_code
_entity_poly.pdbx_strand_id
1 'polypeptide(L)'
;MPSGPADSPEPNHRRILLVAGGVLLLGVASLVCAVTVPVWARWMAVRQMEAGAISEAQRWLRWSAWFAFGGGETELVRIACFRRLGQISRWEAALQSAQEKGADPDRVQQERILGLIRQGAHEVPEDFWRSPVGVGLRLYDGIEACVRGHLARNEPAQAREILEFWTASLPQEAYIAYLQGVYWFNQADEAQALAEFEKAIARQAGYELAHIAVARLYEKQDRVAESLAAYARFASSCPHSNAAVVGLARALRKLTRIEEARAVVGSLRSSSDPFSGFQAEMGAIELELGNYQEALRWLGQAPAPEGQKKQELLWDAALAFGLQEEATVADRLFEQADGEMANLSRISELLTQLAVAPDRKEAADELHRLSETVAATALQPTQIELERAGLARRESAGLTAADLYALHCDACHGPQGGGDGRAARHQFPVPRDLRGDSSRLVSTQNGIPTIQDLAKVIKQGMPGTSMRAFDQLSEDQLQRLAEEVRRMRREGLRDSYVAMLQAEDEEIEEADVQAVVDLRSLPGDTVQVPAIGPADEAAAVRGRTVYFDSGCRPCHADDGTGVPDTVLFDPLGLPVPSRNLVHDPFKGGHDPESVGLRILAGMPGSPHPATKVLTPQQCIDLVHFCSSLSRQPKRTLTNHQRYLEATRCPLPAEIRED
;
A
#
# COMPACT_ATOMS: atom_id res chain seq x y z
N MET A 1 9.06 62.15 -77.18
CA MET A 1 9.73 61.10 -77.98
C MET A 1 9.54 59.77 -77.25
N PRO A 2 9.25 58.66 -77.95
CA PRO A 2 8.53 57.53 -77.38
C PRO A 2 9.41 56.68 -76.45
N SER A 3 8.77 56.17 -75.40
CA SER A 3 9.22 55.12 -74.49
C SER A 3 9.44 53.80 -75.23
N GLY A 4 10.68 53.30 -75.25
CA GLY A 4 10.99 51.92 -75.65
C GLY A 4 10.59 50.93 -74.54
N PRO A 5 10.19 49.69 -74.90
CA PRO A 5 9.74 48.70 -73.92
C PRO A 5 10.93 48.20 -73.11
N ALA A 6 10.75 48.06 -71.80
CA ALA A 6 11.70 47.40 -70.92
C ALA A 6 11.59 45.88 -71.15
N ASP A 7 12.64 45.28 -71.70
CA ASP A 7 12.83 43.84 -71.73
C ASP A 7 12.89 43.32 -70.29
N SER A 8 11.84 42.60 -69.88
CA SER A 8 11.87 41.77 -68.68
C SER A 8 12.91 40.67 -68.86
N PRO A 9 13.88 40.48 -67.93
CA PRO A 9 14.84 39.39 -68.05
C PRO A 9 14.09 38.07 -67.95
N GLU A 10 14.15 37.26 -69.01
CA GLU A 10 13.56 35.92 -68.99
C GLU A 10 14.10 35.13 -67.79
N PRO A 11 13.24 34.42 -67.04
CA PRO A 11 13.69 33.58 -65.94
C PRO A 11 14.67 32.56 -66.49
N ASN A 12 15.87 32.49 -65.90
CA ASN A 12 16.94 31.60 -66.36
C ASN A 12 16.53 30.14 -66.11
N HIS A 13 15.83 29.55 -67.09
CA HIS A 13 15.22 28.22 -67.04
C HIS A 13 16.20 27.14 -66.56
N ARG A 14 17.51 27.30 -66.82
CA ARG A 14 18.56 26.39 -66.34
C ARG A 14 18.71 26.38 -64.81
N ARG A 15 18.60 27.53 -64.14
CA ARG A 15 18.68 27.60 -62.66
C ARG A 15 17.44 26.98 -62.01
N ILE A 16 16.26 27.21 -62.59
CA ILE A 16 15.00 26.60 -62.13
C ILE A 16 15.05 25.07 -62.32
N LEU A 17 15.55 24.59 -63.47
CA LEU A 17 15.73 23.15 -63.73
C LEU A 17 16.77 22.50 -62.81
N LEU A 18 17.87 23.18 -62.47
CA LEU A 18 18.87 22.68 -61.52
C LEU A 18 18.33 22.61 -60.09
N VAL A 19 17.59 23.62 -59.64
CA VAL A 19 16.95 23.61 -58.31
C VAL A 19 15.85 22.55 -58.25
N ALA A 20 14.99 22.45 -59.28
CA ALA A 20 13.96 21.43 -59.37
C ALA A 20 14.57 20.01 -59.43
N GLY A 21 15.65 19.82 -60.18
CA GLY A 21 16.41 18.56 -60.21
C GLY A 21 17.05 18.21 -58.87
N GLY A 22 17.59 19.20 -58.15
CA GLY A 22 18.13 19.03 -56.79
C GLY A 22 17.06 18.66 -55.77
N VAL A 23 15.88 19.30 -55.82
CA VAL A 23 14.73 18.96 -54.97
C VAL A 23 14.20 17.56 -55.29
N LEU A 24 14.13 17.18 -56.57
CA LEU A 24 13.73 15.84 -56.99
C LEU A 24 14.73 14.78 -56.49
N LEU A 25 16.03 15.02 -56.63
CA LEU A 25 17.08 14.13 -56.11
C LEU A 25 17.01 13.97 -54.60
N LEU A 26 16.79 15.06 -53.86
CA LEU A 26 16.60 15.02 -52.40
C LEU A 26 15.31 14.28 -52.02
N GLY A 27 14.23 14.45 -52.78
CA GLY A 27 12.99 13.71 -52.59
C GLY A 27 13.16 12.21 -52.83
N VAL A 28 13.85 11.82 -53.90
CA VAL A 28 14.16 10.42 -54.22
C VAL A 28 15.09 9.82 -53.17
N ALA A 29 16.16 10.53 -52.77
CA ALA A 29 17.07 10.06 -51.73
C ALA A 29 16.34 9.88 -50.39
N SER A 30 15.45 10.81 -50.02
CA SER A 30 14.62 10.71 -48.82
C SER A 30 13.69 9.50 -48.86
N LEU A 31 13.06 9.24 -50.02
CA LEU A 31 12.19 8.08 -50.22
C LEU A 31 12.98 6.75 -50.14
N VAL A 32 14.15 6.69 -50.77
CA VAL A 32 15.04 5.51 -50.70
C VAL A 32 15.47 5.25 -49.26
N CYS A 33 15.88 6.28 -48.52
CA CYS A 33 16.20 6.16 -47.10
C CYS A 33 15.00 5.68 -46.27
N ALA A 34 13.81 6.25 -46.51
CA ALA A 34 12.59 5.90 -45.79
C ALA A 34 12.13 4.44 -45.99
N VAL A 35 12.54 3.79 -47.09
CA VAL A 35 12.24 2.38 -47.36
C VAL A 35 13.37 1.45 -46.91
N THR A 36 14.63 1.80 -47.21
CA THR A 36 15.79 0.92 -46.99
C THR A 36 16.24 0.86 -45.52
N VAL A 37 16.21 1.98 -44.79
CA VAL A 37 16.64 2.04 -43.39
C VAL A 37 15.75 1.16 -42.49
N PRO A 38 14.41 1.20 -42.57
CA PRO A 38 13.55 0.31 -41.77
C PRO A 38 13.75 -1.18 -42.07
N VAL A 39 13.93 -1.55 -43.35
CA VAL A 39 14.18 -2.94 -43.74
C VAL A 39 15.50 -3.43 -43.15
N TRP A 40 16.56 -2.64 -43.28
CA TRP A 40 17.87 -2.97 -42.73
C TRP A 40 17.85 -3.02 -41.19
N ALA A 41 17.17 -2.07 -40.55
CA ALA A 41 17.02 -2.04 -39.11
C ALA A 41 16.27 -3.27 -38.58
N ARG A 42 15.20 -3.73 -39.25
CA ARG A 42 14.50 -4.98 -38.90
C ARG A 42 15.38 -6.20 -39.10
N TRP A 43 16.13 -6.26 -40.20
CA TRP A 43 17.08 -7.35 -40.45
C TRP A 43 18.15 -7.44 -39.36
N MET A 44 18.75 -6.30 -38.99
CA MET A 44 19.68 -6.21 -37.86
C MET A 44 19.01 -6.62 -36.55
N ALA A 45 17.77 -6.20 -36.30
CA ALA A 45 17.04 -6.58 -35.10
C ALA A 45 16.83 -8.10 -35.01
N VAL A 46 16.41 -8.76 -36.09
CA VAL A 46 16.25 -10.22 -36.13
C VAL A 46 17.59 -10.91 -35.84
N ARG A 47 18.67 -10.48 -36.49
CA ARG A 47 20.01 -11.05 -36.27
C ARG A 47 20.48 -10.91 -34.82
N GLN A 48 20.26 -9.74 -34.19
CA GLN A 48 20.60 -9.53 -32.78
C GLN A 48 19.74 -10.38 -31.85
N MET A 49 18.45 -10.54 -32.16
CA MET A 49 17.54 -11.39 -31.39
C MET A 49 17.92 -12.88 -31.46
N GLU A 50 18.31 -13.36 -32.64
CA GLU A 50 18.81 -14.73 -32.86
C GLU A 50 20.13 -14.97 -32.14
N ALA A 51 20.99 -13.95 -32.09
CA ALA A 51 22.19 -13.90 -31.26
C ALA A 51 21.92 -13.76 -29.74
N GLY A 52 20.67 -13.77 -29.31
CA GLY A 52 20.30 -13.63 -27.90
C GLY A 52 20.49 -12.22 -27.32
N ALA A 53 20.88 -11.22 -28.12
CA ALA A 53 21.02 -9.82 -27.71
C ALA A 53 19.68 -9.06 -27.93
N ILE A 54 18.69 -9.35 -27.09
CA ILE A 54 17.29 -8.90 -27.31
C ILE A 54 17.14 -7.38 -27.11
N SER A 55 17.80 -6.80 -26.10
CA SER A 55 17.80 -5.36 -25.87
C SER A 55 18.41 -4.59 -27.05
N GLU A 56 19.45 -5.16 -27.68
CA GLU A 56 20.02 -4.60 -28.91
C GLU A 56 19.07 -4.70 -30.09
N ALA A 57 18.35 -5.83 -30.22
CA ALA A 57 17.32 -5.99 -31.23
C ALA A 57 16.25 -4.90 -31.09
N GLN A 58 15.76 -4.67 -29.88
CA GLN A 58 14.79 -3.60 -29.61
C GLN A 58 15.33 -2.20 -29.94
N ARG A 59 16.62 -1.94 -29.70
CA ARG A 59 17.27 -0.69 -30.09
C ARG A 59 17.22 -0.48 -31.60
N TRP A 60 17.53 -1.51 -32.39
CA TRP A 60 17.41 -1.47 -33.85
C TRP A 60 15.96 -1.25 -34.30
N LEU A 61 14.98 -1.86 -33.63
CA LEU A 61 13.57 -1.64 -33.96
C LEU A 61 13.10 -0.20 -33.72
N ARG A 62 13.74 0.56 -32.81
CA ARG A 62 13.44 2.00 -32.64
C ARG A 62 13.80 2.81 -33.89
N TRP A 63 14.86 2.45 -34.59
CA TRP A 63 15.22 3.08 -35.88
C TRP A 63 14.18 2.76 -36.96
N SER A 64 13.68 1.52 -37.00
CA SER A 64 12.59 1.14 -37.91
C SER A 64 11.29 1.88 -37.58
N ALA A 65 10.96 2.02 -36.29
CA ALA A 65 9.73 2.65 -35.83
C ALA A 65 9.65 4.17 -36.09
N TRP A 66 10.77 4.81 -36.43
CA TRP A 66 10.79 6.24 -36.78
C TRP A 66 10.16 6.51 -38.16
N PHE A 67 10.00 5.48 -38.99
CA PHE A 67 9.43 5.57 -40.32
C PHE A 67 8.04 4.93 -40.37
N ALA A 68 7.13 5.51 -41.15
CA ALA A 68 5.76 5.00 -41.30
C ALA A 68 5.69 3.67 -42.08
N PHE A 69 6.70 3.35 -42.89
CA PHE A 69 6.70 2.17 -43.76
C PHE A 69 7.11 0.89 -43.00
N GLY A 70 6.24 -0.13 -43.04
CA GLY A 70 6.51 -1.43 -42.39
C GLY A 70 6.31 -1.44 -40.87
N GLY A 71 5.36 -0.64 -40.37
CA GLY A 71 4.97 -0.62 -38.97
C GLY A 71 4.57 -2.00 -38.44
N GLY A 72 3.72 -2.74 -39.16
CA GLY A 72 3.32 -4.10 -38.80
C GLY A 72 4.49 -5.08 -38.69
N GLU A 73 5.40 -5.09 -39.67
CA GLU A 73 6.62 -5.92 -39.65
C GLU A 73 7.55 -5.60 -38.49
N THR A 74 7.63 -4.32 -38.10
CA THR A 74 8.41 -3.89 -36.94
C THR A 74 7.81 -4.44 -35.64
N GLU A 75 6.47 -4.45 -35.53
CA GLU A 75 5.79 -5.04 -34.38
C GLU A 75 5.93 -6.57 -34.33
N LEU A 76 5.94 -7.29 -35.46
CA LEU A 76 6.17 -8.75 -35.49
C LEU A 76 7.51 -9.15 -34.86
N VAL A 77 8.59 -8.39 -35.11
CA VAL A 77 9.88 -8.65 -34.46
C VAL A 77 9.83 -8.28 -32.97
N ARG A 78 9.08 -7.24 -32.61
CA ARG A 78 8.90 -6.81 -31.22
C ARG A 78 8.12 -7.84 -30.39
N ILE A 79 7.08 -8.42 -30.96
CA ILE A 79 6.29 -9.52 -30.39
C ILE A 79 7.23 -10.67 -30.01
N ALA A 80 8.09 -11.13 -30.92
CA ALA A 80 9.04 -12.19 -30.64
C ALA A 80 10.05 -11.83 -29.54
N CYS A 81 10.53 -10.58 -29.51
CA CYS A 81 11.40 -10.09 -28.42
C CYS A 81 10.69 -10.19 -27.05
N PHE A 82 9.45 -9.68 -26.95
CA PHE A 82 8.69 -9.72 -25.70
C PHE A 82 8.30 -11.15 -25.28
N ARG A 83 7.93 -12.01 -26.24
CA ARG A 83 7.66 -13.43 -26.01
C ARG A 83 8.88 -14.12 -25.40
N ARG A 84 10.05 -13.95 -26.01
CA ARG A 84 11.33 -14.54 -25.53
C ARG A 84 11.69 -14.08 -24.12
N LEU A 85 11.53 -12.78 -23.85
CA LEU A 85 11.74 -12.17 -22.52
C LEU A 85 10.69 -12.60 -21.48
N GLY A 86 9.58 -13.23 -21.89
CA GLY A 86 8.47 -13.59 -21.00
C GLY A 86 7.67 -12.37 -20.52
N GLN A 87 7.67 -11.27 -21.27
CA GLN A 87 6.93 -10.05 -20.94
C GLN A 87 5.52 -10.13 -21.52
N ILE A 88 4.63 -10.90 -20.89
CA ILE A 88 3.30 -11.27 -21.42
C ILE A 88 2.44 -10.05 -21.75
N SER A 89 2.26 -9.11 -20.82
CA SER A 89 1.43 -7.92 -21.04
C SER A 89 1.96 -7.04 -22.19
N ARG A 90 3.29 -6.99 -22.39
CA ARG A 90 3.91 -6.28 -23.53
C ARG A 90 3.76 -7.05 -24.84
N TRP A 91 3.80 -8.38 -24.77
CA TRP A 91 3.59 -9.27 -25.92
C TRP A 91 2.15 -9.13 -26.44
N GLU A 92 1.15 -9.11 -25.57
CA GLU A 92 -0.26 -8.91 -25.94
C GLU A 92 -0.50 -7.53 -26.57
N ALA A 93 0.03 -6.47 -25.94
CA ALA A 93 -0.05 -5.11 -26.48
C ALA A 93 0.62 -5.01 -27.87
N ALA A 94 1.74 -5.70 -28.08
CA ALA A 94 2.42 -5.73 -29.37
C ALA A 94 1.64 -6.53 -30.43
N LEU A 95 0.96 -7.62 -30.05
CA LEU A 95 0.04 -8.35 -30.94
C LEU A 95 -1.09 -7.45 -31.45
N GLN A 96 -1.74 -6.71 -30.55
CA GLN A 96 -2.78 -5.76 -30.92
C GLN A 96 -2.22 -4.65 -31.83
N SER A 97 -1.08 -4.06 -31.46
CA SER A 97 -0.45 -3.01 -32.27
C SER A 97 -0.04 -3.49 -33.66
N ALA A 98 0.39 -4.75 -33.81
CA ALA A 98 0.71 -5.33 -35.10
C ALA A 98 -0.53 -5.43 -36.00
N GLN A 99 -1.68 -5.84 -35.47
CA GLN A 99 -2.95 -5.89 -36.20
C GLN A 99 -3.39 -4.51 -36.65
N GLU A 100 -3.35 -3.52 -35.76
CA GLU A 100 -3.70 -2.12 -36.06
C GLU A 100 -2.79 -1.50 -37.14
N LYS A 101 -1.51 -1.89 -37.17
CA LYS A 101 -0.51 -1.43 -38.14
C LYS A 101 -0.46 -2.26 -39.43
N GLY A 102 -1.44 -3.14 -39.66
CA GLY A 102 -1.57 -3.91 -40.89
C GLY A 102 -0.48 -4.96 -41.11
N ALA A 103 0.03 -5.57 -40.03
CA ALA A 103 0.89 -6.74 -40.15
C ALA A 103 0.14 -7.90 -40.83
N ASP A 104 0.90 -8.82 -41.44
CA ASP A 104 0.35 -10.05 -42.02
C ASP A 104 -0.47 -10.85 -40.98
N PRO A 105 -1.78 -11.04 -41.20
CA PRO A 105 -2.65 -11.74 -40.25
C PRO A 105 -2.18 -13.15 -39.91
N ASP A 106 -1.62 -13.88 -40.88
CA ASP A 106 -1.17 -15.26 -40.69
C ASP A 106 0.03 -15.29 -39.74
N ARG A 107 0.95 -14.33 -39.88
CA ARG A 107 2.13 -14.20 -39.01
C ARG A 107 1.78 -13.73 -37.60
N VAL A 108 0.79 -12.84 -37.47
CA VAL A 108 0.26 -12.46 -36.15
C VAL A 108 -0.36 -13.66 -35.46
N GLN A 109 -1.15 -14.46 -36.20
CA GLN A 109 -1.76 -15.68 -35.68
C GLN A 109 -0.70 -16.73 -35.29
N GLN A 110 0.36 -16.89 -36.07
CA GLN A 110 1.50 -17.75 -35.71
C GLN A 110 2.16 -17.31 -34.40
N GLU A 111 2.47 -16.02 -34.21
CA GLU A 111 3.04 -15.55 -32.94
C GLU A 111 2.08 -15.71 -31.75
N ARG A 112 0.76 -15.60 -31.98
CA ARG A 112 -0.26 -15.92 -30.97
C ARG A 112 -0.19 -17.39 -30.56
N ILE A 113 -0.15 -18.30 -31.53
CA ILE A 113 -0.02 -19.75 -31.28
C ILE A 113 1.28 -20.05 -30.53
N LEU A 114 2.42 -19.49 -30.94
CA LEU A 114 3.70 -19.68 -30.24
C LEU A 114 3.64 -19.20 -28.78
N GLY A 115 2.97 -18.09 -28.51
CA GLY A 115 2.73 -17.60 -27.15
C GLY A 115 1.88 -18.57 -26.33
N LEU A 116 0.77 -19.06 -26.88
CA LEU A 116 -0.10 -20.03 -26.22
C LEU A 116 0.62 -21.37 -25.95
N ILE A 117 1.40 -21.87 -26.92
CA ILE A 117 2.24 -23.06 -26.74
C ILE A 117 3.20 -22.84 -25.57
N ARG A 118 3.93 -21.71 -25.55
CA ARG A 118 4.89 -21.41 -24.47
C ARG A 118 4.24 -21.34 -23.08
N GLN A 119 2.96 -20.98 -23.00
CA GLN A 119 2.17 -20.96 -21.76
C GLN A 119 1.57 -22.33 -21.40
N GLY A 120 1.69 -23.34 -22.26
CA GLY A 120 1.07 -24.66 -22.09
C GLY A 120 -0.41 -24.71 -22.48
N ALA A 121 -0.97 -23.60 -22.97
CA ALA A 121 -2.38 -23.43 -23.32
C ALA A 121 -2.73 -23.92 -24.75
N HIS A 122 -1.79 -24.56 -25.43
CA HIS A 122 -1.97 -25.13 -26.77
C HIS A 122 -1.13 -26.41 -26.89
N GLU A 123 -1.60 -27.37 -27.70
CA GLU A 123 -0.82 -28.57 -28.03
C GLU A 123 0.46 -28.19 -28.78
N VAL A 124 1.50 -29.02 -28.67
CA VAL A 124 2.80 -28.76 -29.33
C VAL A 124 2.83 -29.50 -30.68
N PRO A 125 2.73 -28.80 -31.83
CA PRO A 125 2.78 -29.48 -33.13
C PRO A 125 4.20 -29.98 -33.41
N GLU A 126 4.32 -31.23 -33.85
CA GLU A 126 5.61 -31.85 -34.10
C GLU A 126 6.43 -31.11 -35.19
N ASP A 127 5.76 -30.66 -36.25
CA ASP A 127 6.40 -29.93 -37.34
C ASP A 127 7.02 -28.58 -36.89
N PHE A 128 6.50 -27.98 -35.82
CA PHE A 128 6.97 -26.68 -35.33
C PHE A 128 8.40 -26.75 -34.78
N TRP A 129 8.85 -27.92 -34.31
CA TRP A 129 10.21 -28.11 -33.83
C TRP A 129 11.03 -29.08 -34.68
N ARG A 130 10.41 -30.00 -35.44
CA ARG A 130 11.15 -30.87 -36.38
C ARG A 130 11.58 -30.13 -37.65
N SER A 131 10.72 -29.27 -38.20
CA SER A 131 11.01 -28.48 -39.40
C SER A 131 10.42 -27.07 -39.30
N PRO A 132 10.88 -26.23 -38.34
CA PRO A 132 10.29 -24.92 -38.11
C PRO A 132 10.27 -24.04 -39.37
N VAL A 133 11.38 -24.04 -40.12
CA VAL A 133 11.50 -23.27 -41.37
C VAL A 133 10.56 -23.80 -42.45
N GLY A 134 10.29 -25.11 -42.48
CA GLY A 134 9.36 -25.74 -43.44
C GLY A 134 7.91 -25.31 -43.25
N VAL A 135 7.52 -24.94 -42.04
CA VAL A 135 6.18 -24.40 -41.71
C VAL A 135 6.16 -22.87 -41.61
N GLY A 136 7.21 -22.19 -42.08
CA GLY A 136 7.31 -20.73 -42.13
C GLY A 136 7.69 -20.06 -40.81
N LEU A 137 8.13 -20.83 -39.80
CA LEU A 137 8.63 -20.30 -38.53
C LEU A 137 10.14 -20.01 -38.60
N ARG A 138 10.60 -19.07 -37.77
CA ARG A 138 12.03 -18.92 -37.50
C ARG A 138 12.53 -20.13 -36.72
N LEU A 139 13.70 -20.65 -37.10
CA LEU A 139 14.30 -21.85 -36.52
C LEU A 139 14.21 -21.87 -34.99
N TYR A 140 14.74 -20.83 -34.35
CA TYR A 140 14.81 -20.76 -32.90
C TYR A 140 13.46 -20.53 -32.23
N ASP A 141 12.50 -19.85 -32.87
CA ASP A 141 11.19 -19.58 -32.25
C ASP A 141 10.36 -20.86 -32.08
N GLY A 142 10.38 -21.74 -33.09
CA GLY A 142 9.70 -23.02 -33.01
C GLY A 142 10.28 -23.91 -31.91
N ILE A 143 11.61 -24.06 -31.88
CA ILE A 143 12.32 -24.85 -30.86
C ILE A 143 12.04 -24.31 -29.46
N GLU A 144 12.14 -22.99 -29.26
CA GLU A 144 11.88 -22.33 -27.98
C GLU A 144 10.51 -22.67 -27.42
N ALA A 145 9.48 -22.41 -28.25
CA ALA A 145 8.10 -22.43 -27.82
C ALA A 145 7.71 -23.87 -27.48
N CYS A 146 8.14 -24.83 -28.31
CA CYS A 146 7.86 -26.24 -28.09
C CYS A 146 8.55 -26.79 -26.84
N VAL A 147 9.84 -26.49 -26.62
CA VAL A 147 10.54 -26.90 -25.39
C VAL A 147 9.85 -26.30 -24.17
N ARG A 148 9.59 -24.99 -24.16
CA ARG A 148 8.93 -24.33 -23.03
C ARG A 148 7.49 -24.79 -22.83
N GLY A 149 6.77 -25.10 -23.91
CA GLY A 149 5.40 -25.57 -23.86
C GLY A 149 5.28 -26.95 -23.23
N HIS A 150 6.14 -27.89 -23.61
CA HIS A 150 6.21 -29.19 -22.93
C HIS A 150 6.57 -29.05 -21.45
N LEU A 151 7.54 -28.18 -21.10
CA LEU A 151 7.86 -27.92 -19.69
C LEU A 151 6.68 -27.30 -18.92
N ALA A 152 5.97 -26.35 -19.53
CA ALA A 152 4.77 -25.74 -18.93
C ALA A 152 3.63 -26.75 -18.73
N ARG A 153 3.54 -27.77 -19.59
CA ARG A 153 2.59 -28.88 -19.51
C ARG A 153 3.05 -30.04 -18.63
N ASN A 154 4.21 -29.91 -17.96
CA ASN A 154 4.83 -30.96 -17.15
C ASN A 154 5.15 -32.26 -17.95
N GLU A 155 5.61 -32.08 -19.19
CA GLU A 155 5.98 -33.13 -20.15
C GLU A 155 7.52 -33.12 -20.40
N PRO A 156 8.37 -33.39 -19.40
CA PRO A 156 9.82 -33.21 -19.52
C PRO A 156 10.49 -34.20 -20.48
N ALA A 157 9.89 -35.37 -20.72
CA ALA A 157 10.44 -36.35 -21.66
C ALA A 157 10.41 -35.82 -23.11
N GLN A 158 9.31 -35.18 -23.48
CA GLN A 158 9.11 -34.56 -24.79
C GLN A 158 10.01 -33.35 -24.97
N ALA A 159 10.14 -32.49 -23.94
CA ALA A 159 11.09 -31.38 -23.97
C ALA A 159 12.54 -31.87 -24.19
N ARG A 160 12.90 -32.98 -23.55
CA ARG A 160 14.23 -33.60 -23.69
C ARG A 160 14.47 -34.18 -25.08
N GLU A 161 13.48 -34.81 -25.70
CA GLU A 161 13.59 -35.33 -27.07
C GLU A 161 13.95 -34.21 -28.06
N ILE A 162 13.26 -33.06 -27.98
CA ILE A 162 13.53 -31.90 -28.82
C ILE A 162 14.97 -31.40 -28.61
N LEU A 163 15.41 -31.32 -27.36
CA LEU A 163 16.76 -30.88 -27.02
C LEU A 163 17.82 -31.85 -27.55
N GLU A 164 17.64 -33.16 -27.40
CA GLU A 164 18.58 -34.17 -27.89
C GLU A 164 18.69 -34.12 -29.43
N PHE A 165 17.56 -33.99 -30.13
CA PHE A 165 17.51 -33.84 -31.59
C PHE A 165 18.33 -32.63 -32.08
N TRP A 166 18.10 -31.46 -31.48
CA TRP A 166 18.80 -30.24 -31.89
C TRP A 166 20.22 -30.14 -31.37
N THR A 167 20.55 -30.78 -30.24
CA THR A 167 21.93 -30.87 -29.75
C THR A 167 22.80 -31.69 -30.69
N ALA A 168 22.27 -32.77 -31.27
CA ALA A 168 22.99 -33.56 -32.26
C ALA A 168 23.31 -32.77 -33.53
N SER A 169 22.40 -31.89 -33.96
CA SER A 169 22.53 -31.09 -35.19
C SER A 169 23.31 -29.79 -34.99
N LEU A 170 23.20 -29.17 -33.80
CA LEU A 170 23.72 -27.84 -33.48
C LEU A 170 24.47 -27.82 -32.13
N PRO A 171 25.52 -28.65 -31.95
CA PRO A 171 26.13 -28.88 -30.63
C PRO A 171 26.84 -27.67 -30.04
N GLN A 172 27.25 -26.70 -30.86
CA GLN A 172 28.00 -25.50 -30.44
C GLN A 172 27.15 -24.23 -30.34
N GLU A 173 25.84 -24.32 -30.60
CA GLU A 173 24.97 -23.15 -30.54
C GLU A 173 24.72 -22.70 -29.09
N ALA A 174 24.88 -21.40 -28.82
CA ALA A 174 24.60 -20.81 -27.50
C ALA A 174 23.13 -20.98 -27.11
N TYR A 175 22.25 -20.89 -28.11
CA TYR A 175 20.81 -21.00 -27.96
C TYR A 175 20.37 -22.36 -27.39
N ILE A 176 20.96 -23.46 -27.88
CA ILE A 176 20.65 -24.82 -27.40
C ILE A 176 21.15 -25.03 -25.98
N ALA A 177 22.37 -24.56 -25.65
CA ALA A 177 22.88 -24.60 -24.28
C ALA A 177 21.94 -23.83 -23.31
N TYR A 178 21.45 -22.66 -23.72
CA TYR A 178 20.46 -21.93 -22.91
C TYR A 178 19.18 -22.74 -22.68
N LEU A 179 18.61 -23.38 -23.70
CA LEU A 179 17.40 -24.20 -23.52
C LEU A 179 17.65 -25.46 -22.68
N GLN A 180 18.85 -26.06 -22.75
CA GLN A 180 19.25 -27.12 -21.81
C GLN A 180 19.31 -26.59 -20.37
N GLY A 181 19.81 -25.38 -20.16
CA GLY A 181 19.76 -24.74 -18.84
C GLY A 181 18.33 -24.50 -18.34
N VAL A 182 17.42 -24.07 -19.22
CA VAL A 182 15.99 -23.92 -18.90
C VAL A 182 15.37 -25.27 -18.51
N TYR A 183 15.71 -26.34 -19.22
CA TYR A 183 15.28 -27.70 -18.89
C TYR A 183 15.74 -28.10 -17.49
N TRP A 184 17.04 -28.03 -17.20
CA TRP A 184 17.56 -28.42 -15.87
C TRP A 184 17.00 -27.55 -14.74
N PHE A 185 16.78 -26.26 -14.99
CA PHE A 185 16.12 -25.39 -14.04
C PHE A 185 14.69 -25.86 -13.71
N ASN A 186 13.93 -26.27 -14.72
CA ASN A 186 12.58 -26.83 -14.52
C ASN A 186 12.61 -28.18 -13.79
N GLN A 187 13.65 -28.99 -14.02
CA GLN A 187 13.88 -30.23 -13.27
C GLN A 187 14.41 -30.01 -11.84
N ALA A 188 14.51 -28.77 -11.39
CA ALA A 188 15.08 -28.37 -10.09
C ALA A 188 16.56 -28.77 -9.87
N ASP A 189 17.31 -29.07 -10.94
CA ASP A 189 18.77 -29.23 -10.89
C ASP A 189 19.44 -27.89 -11.22
N GLU A 190 19.55 -27.04 -10.20
CA GLU A 190 20.11 -25.69 -10.34
C GLU A 190 21.60 -25.69 -10.70
N ALA A 191 22.35 -26.72 -10.29
CA ALA A 191 23.77 -26.82 -10.58
C ALA A 191 24.01 -27.07 -12.08
N GLN A 192 23.26 -28.01 -12.67
CA GLN A 192 23.31 -28.25 -14.11
C GLN A 192 22.74 -27.08 -14.91
N ALA A 193 21.65 -26.47 -14.43
CA ALA A 193 21.09 -25.28 -15.05
C ALA A 193 22.13 -24.15 -15.17
N LEU A 194 22.81 -23.84 -14.07
CA LEU A 194 23.86 -22.83 -14.03
C LEU A 194 25.00 -23.15 -15.00
N ALA A 195 25.45 -24.41 -15.04
CA ALA A 195 26.52 -24.83 -15.94
C ALA A 195 26.14 -24.65 -17.42
N GLU A 196 24.91 -25.00 -17.81
CA GLU A 196 24.43 -24.82 -19.19
C GLU A 196 24.22 -23.34 -19.55
N PHE A 197 23.74 -22.51 -18.62
CA PHE A 197 23.65 -21.07 -18.85
C PHE A 197 25.03 -20.42 -19.02
N GLU A 198 26.02 -20.79 -18.22
CA GLU A 198 27.40 -20.31 -18.38
C GLU A 198 28.02 -20.79 -19.71
N LYS A 199 27.71 -22.02 -20.16
CA LYS A 199 28.11 -22.48 -21.51
C LYS A 199 27.49 -21.62 -22.62
N ALA A 200 26.23 -21.22 -22.49
CA ALA A 200 25.59 -20.32 -23.45
C ALA A 200 26.31 -18.96 -23.51
N ILE A 201 26.66 -18.38 -22.35
CA ILE A 201 27.42 -17.12 -22.27
C ILE A 201 28.83 -17.29 -22.85
N ALA A 202 29.50 -18.41 -22.59
CA ALA A 202 30.85 -18.68 -23.11
C ALA A 202 30.86 -18.79 -24.65
N ARG A 203 29.81 -19.38 -25.24
CA ARG A 203 29.63 -19.45 -26.70
C ARG A 203 29.27 -18.10 -27.30
N GLN A 204 28.47 -17.32 -26.58
CA GLN A 204 28.01 -16.02 -27.02
C GLN A 204 27.92 -15.04 -25.85
N ALA A 205 28.96 -14.22 -25.70
CA ALA A 205 29.10 -13.30 -24.57
C ALA A 205 27.89 -12.36 -24.39
N GLY A 206 27.23 -11.96 -25.50
CA GLY A 206 26.05 -11.09 -25.49
C GLY A 206 24.71 -11.81 -25.32
N TYR A 207 24.69 -13.10 -24.94
CA TYR A 207 23.45 -13.87 -24.81
C TYR A 207 22.66 -13.46 -23.54
N GLU A 208 21.76 -12.51 -23.71
CA GLU A 208 21.10 -11.77 -22.63
C GLU A 208 20.26 -12.64 -21.70
N LEU A 209 19.50 -13.59 -22.25
CA LEU A 209 18.63 -14.45 -21.45
C LEU A 209 19.41 -15.39 -20.51
N ALA A 210 20.61 -15.81 -20.90
CA ALA A 210 21.48 -16.64 -20.06
C ALA A 210 22.07 -15.80 -18.92
N HIS A 211 22.51 -14.56 -19.20
CA HIS A 211 22.95 -13.64 -18.14
C HIS A 211 21.85 -13.37 -17.11
N ILE A 212 20.61 -13.13 -17.57
CA ILE A 212 19.44 -12.96 -16.67
C ILE A 212 19.26 -14.20 -15.80
N ALA A 213 19.35 -15.40 -16.38
CA ALA A 213 19.15 -16.66 -15.68
C ALA A 213 20.25 -16.90 -14.62
N VAL A 214 21.52 -16.72 -14.98
CA VAL A 214 22.66 -16.86 -14.06
C VAL A 214 22.52 -15.91 -12.86
N ALA A 215 22.29 -14.63 -13.12
CA ALA A 215 22.22 -13.63 -12.06
C ALA A 215 21.04 -13.89 -11.11
N ARG A 216 19.85 -14.19 -11.66
CA ARG A 216 18.67 -14.53 -10.84
C ARG A 216 18.83 -15.83 -10.05
N LEU A 217 19.56 -16.81 -10.57
CA LEU A 217 19.81 -18.06 -9.85
C LEU A 217 20.69 -17.80 -8.62
N TYR A 218 21.72 -16.97 -8.74
CA TYR A 218 22.48 -16.51 -7.58
C TYR A 218 21.63 -15.71 -6.60
N GLU A 219 20.74 -14.83 -7.07
CA GLU A 219 19.79 -14.13 -6.17
C GLU A 219 18.87 -15.10 -5.43
N LYS A 220 18.33 -16.12 -6.12
CA LYS A 220 17.44 -17.14 -5.54
C LYS A 220 18.15 -17.95 -4.45
N GLN A 221 19.45 -18.20 -4.62
CA GLN A 221 20.29 -18.91 -3.66
C GLN A 221 20.82 -18.01 -2.53
N ASP A 222 20.37 -16.75 -2.46
CA ASP A 222 20.86 -15.72 -1.53
C ASP A 222 22.38 -15.46 -1.63
N ARG A 223 22.97 -15.78 -2.78
CA ARG A 223 24.38 -15.57 -3.11
C ARG A 223 24.58 -14.18 -3.70
N VAL A 224 24.32 -13.17 -2.87
CA VAL A 224 24.19 -11.78 -3.31
C VAL A 224 25.49 -11.23 -3.92
N ALA A 225 26.65 -11.63 -3.41
CA ALA A 225 27.95 -11.19 -3.94
C ALA A 225 28.22 -11.75 -5.35
N GLU A 226 27.94 -13.02 -5.59
CA GLU A 226 28.05 -13.63 -6.92
C GLU A 226 27.00 -13.09 -7.87
N SER A 227 25.79 -12.81 -7.39
CA SER A 227 24.76 -12.10 -8.16
C SER A 227 25.22 -10.73 -8.62
N LEU A 228 25.83 -9.93 -7.73
CA LEU A 228 26.40 -8.63 -8.08
C LEU A 228 27.45 -8.77 -9.20
N ALA A 229 28.37 -9.72 -9.07
CA ALA A 229 29.39 -9.97 -10.09
C ALA A 229 28.79 -10.41 -11.43
N ALA A 230 27.75 -11.27 -11.38
CA ALA A 230 27.03 -11.72 -12.56
C ALA A 230 26.30 -10.55 -13.25
N TYR A 231 25.62 -9.67 -12.51
CA TYR A 231 24.98 -8.47 -13.05
C TYR A 231 25.97 -7.46 -13.60
N ALA A 232 27.14 -7.28 -12.98
CA ALA A 232 28.19 -6.40 -13.51
C ALA A 232 28.73 -6.93 -14.85
N ARG A 233 28.96 -8.24 -14.94
CA ARG A 233 29.36 -8.92 -16.19
C ARG A 233 28.26 -8.82 -17.25
N PHE A 234 27.00 -8.96 -16.85
CA PHE A 234 25.85 -8.81 -17.73
C PHE A 234 25.76 -7.38 -18.30
N ALA A 235 25.83 -6.35 -17.45
CA ALA A 235 25.81 -4.96 -17.87
C ALA A 235 26.98 -4.63 -18.81
N SER A 236 28.15 -5.24 -18.59
CA SER A 236 29.33 -5.06 -19.46
C SER A 236 29.15 -5.71 -20.84
N SER A 237 28.54 -6.90 -20.88
CA SER A 237 28.34 -7.68 -22.12
C SER A 237 27.13 -7.19 -22.92
N CYS A 238 26.15 -6.60 -22.24
CA CYS A 238 24.89 -6.11 -22.79
C CYS A 238 24.62 -4.67 -22.30
N PRO A 239 25.39 -3.65 -22.76
CA PRO A 239 25.40 -2.30 -22.20
C PRO A 239 24.07 -1.54 -22.34
N HIS A 240 23.18 -1.98 -23.23
CA HIS A 240 21.87 -1.36 -23.45
C HIS A 240 20.72 -2.12 -22.76
N SER A 241 21.03 -3.11 -21.91
CA SER A 241 20.00 -3.85 -21.17
C SER A 241 19.61 -3.10 -19.89
N ASN A 242 18.39 -2.55 -19.87
CA ASN A 242 17.80 -1.96 -18.67
C ASN A 242 17.71 -2.98 -17.53
N ALA A 243 17.45 -4.25 -17.85
CA ALA A 243 17.34 -5.32 -16.87
C ALA A 243 18.68 -5.60 -16.18
N ALA A 244 19.81 -5.46 -16.88
CA ALA A 244 21.13 -5.58 -16.29
C ALA A 244 21.41 -4.46 -15.28
N VAL A 245 21.08 -3.22 -15.63
CA VAL A 245 21.27 -2.04 -14.77
C VAL A 245 20.39 -2.11 -13.52
N VAL A 246 19.10 -2.44 -13.67
CA VAL A 246 18.19 -2.58 -12.52
C VAL A 246 18.59 -3.76 -11.63
N GLY A 247 18.97 -4.91 -12.21
CA GLY A 247 19.47 -6.04 -11.44
C GLY A 247 20.77 -5.73 -10.69
N LEU A 248 21.69 -5.01 -11.32
CA LEU A 248 22.93 -4.54 -10.68
C LEU A 248 22.63 -3.63 -9.49
N ALA A 249 21.72 -2.67 -9.65
CA ALA A 249 21.29 -1.78 -8.57
C ALA A 249 20.63 -2.57 -7.42
N ARG A 250 19.78 -3.55 -7.72
CA ARG A 250 19.16 -4.42 -6.71
C ARG A 250 20.20 -5.21 -5.92
N ALA A 251 21.18 -5.80 -6.60
CA ALA A 251 22.24 -6.55 -5.94
C ALA A 251 23.10 -5.64 -5.04
N LEU A 252 23.40 -4.40 -5.48
CA LEU A 252 24.06 -3.38 -4.66
C LEU A 252 23.24 -3.01 -3.42
N ARG A 253 21.92 -2.80 -3.60
CA ARG A 253 20.98 -2.48 -2.51
C ARG A 253 20.95 -3.60 -1.45
N LYS A 254 20.81 -4.86 -1.88
CA LYS A 254 20.86 -6.03 -0.98
C LYS A 254 22.18 -6.16 -0.21
N LEU A 255 23.28 -5.63 -0.74
CA LEU A 255 24.58 -5.55 -0.06
C LEU A 255 24.74 -4.27 0.77
N THR A 256 23.66 -3.51 1.01
CA THR A 256 23.63 -2.24 1.75
C THR A 256 24.47 -1.12 1.12
N ARG A 257 24.83 -1.24 -0.16
CA ARG A 257 25.57 -0.23 -0.94
C ARG A 257 24.59 0.73 -1.63
N ILE A 258 23.74 1.37 -0.83
CA ILE A 258 22.52 2.02 -1.29
C ILE A 258 22.78 3.22 -2.22
N GLU A 259 23.78 4.06 -1.90
CA GLU A 259 24.11 5.22 -2.73
C GLU A 259 24.70 4.82 -4.10
N GLU A 260 25.46 3.72 -4.14
CA GLU A 260 25.95 3.17 -5.42
C GLU A 260 24.79 2.59 -6.23
N ALA A 261 23.85 1.89 -5.58
CA ALA A 261 22.63 1.40 -6.22
C ALA A 261 21.84 2.56 -6.85
N ARG A 262 21.66 3.66 -6.11
CA ARG A 262 20.99 4.89 -6.56
C ARG A 262 21.68 5.49 -7.78
N ALA A 263 23.01 5.59 -7.76
CA ALA A 263 23.79 6.13 -8.87
C ALA A 263 23.68 5.26 -10.12
N VAL A 264 23.77 3.93 -9.97
CA VAL A 264 23.66 2.96 -11.07
C VAL A 264 22.27 3.04 -11.71
N VAL A 265 21.20 2.91 -10.93
CA VAL A 265 19.84 2.93 -11.46
C VAL A 265 19.47 4.31 -12.01
N GLY A 266 20.02 5.37 -11.44
CA GLY A 266 19.84 6.77 -11.88
C GLY A 266 20.25 7.02 -13.33
N SER A 267 21.13 6.20 -13.91
CA SER A 267 21.49 6.26 -15.32
C SER A 267 20.30 6.02 -16.27
N LEU A 268 19.23 5.36 -15.78
CA LEU A 268 18.01 5.10 -16.54
C LEU A 268 16.97 6.23 -16.45
N ARG A 269 17.25 7.35 -15.76
CA ARG A 269 16.28 8.46 -15.62
C ARG A 269 15.83 9.05 -16.95
N SER A 270 16.69 9.01 -17.98
CA SER A 270 16.38 9.46 -19.35
C SER A 270 15.77 8.35 -20.23
N SER A 271 15.64 7.13 -19.70
CA SER A 271 15.04 6.01 -20.42
C SER A 271 13.56 6.29 -20.68
N SER A 272 13.13 6.12 -21.92
CA SER A 272 11.72 6.20 -22.31
C SER A 272 10.97 4.89 -22.11
N ASP A 273 11.59 3.88 -21.48
CA ASP A 273 10.98 2.58 -21.21
C ASP A 273 10.30 2.56 -19.82
N PRO A 274 8.96 2.71 -19.74
CA PRO A 274 8.26 2.70 -18.46
C PRO A 274 8.33 1.33 -17.77
N PHE A 275 8.59 0.23 -18.49
CA PHE A 275 8.65 -1.13 -17.95
C PHE A 275 10.08 -1.60 -17.64
N SER A 276 11.04 -0.68 -17.63
CA SER A 276 12.44 -0.98 -17.30
C SER A 276 12.61 -1.55 -15.89
N GLY A 277 11.63 -1.34 -15.00
CA GLY A 277 11.74 -1.65 -13.56
C GLY A 277 12.46 -0.54 -12.78
N PHE A 278 12.87 0.52 -13.46
CA PHE A 278 13.57 1.67 -12.88
C PHE A 278 12.78 2.31 -11.74
N GLN A 279 11.49 2.61 -11.95
CA GLN A 279 10.68 3.32 -10.96
C GLN A 279 10.52 2.50 -9.68
N ALA A 280 10.24 1.19 -9.79
CA ALA A 280 10.10 0.32 -8.62
C ALA A 280 11.42 0.23 -7.83
N GLU A 281 12.54 -0.01 -8.52
CA GLU A 281 13.84 -0.13 -7.84
C GLU A 281 14.32 1.21 -7.25
N MET A 282 14.12 2.33 -7.96
CA MET A 282 14.41 3.66 -7.42
C MET A 282 13.52 3.97 -6.21
N GLY A 283 12.25 3.58 -6.24
CA GLY A 283 11.33 3.70 -5.11
C GLY A 283 11.82 2.95 -3.87
N ALA A 284 12.23 1.69 -4.03
CA ALA A 284 12.81 0.88 -2.96
C ALA A 284 14.12 1.47 -2.40
N ILE A 285 14.97 2.01 -3.27
CA ILE A 285 16.21 2.69 -2.86
C ILE A 285 15.91 3.96 -2.04
N GLU A 286 15.01 4.82 -2.51
CA GLU A 286 14.65 6.04 -1.79
C GLU A 286 13.96 5.73 -0.45
N LEU A 287 13.20 4.63 -0.37
CA LEU A 287 12.62 4.13 0.87
C LEU A 287 13.70 3.75 1.89
N GLU A 288 14.70 2.97 1.49
CA GLU A 288 15.82 2.59 2.35
C GLU A 288 16.72 3.78 2.76
N LEU A 289 16.77 4.83 1.93
CA LEU A 289 17.45 6.09 2.27
C LEU A 289 16.64 6.99 3.21
N GLY A 290 15.39 6.64 3.53
CA GLY A 290 14.51 7.45 4.38
C GLY A 290 13.80 8.59 3.64
N ASN A 291 13.89 8.67 2.30
CA ASN A 291 13.27 9.69 1.47
C ASN A 291 11.84 9.28 1.08
N TYR A 292 10.96 9.11 2.06
CA TYR A 292 9.66 8.46 1.88
C TYR A 292 8.74 9.14 0.84
N GLN A 293 8.77 10.47 0.74
CA GLN A 293 8.00 11.19 -0.29
C GLN A 293 8.49 10.88 -1.70
N GLU A 294 9.81 10.84 -1.91
CA GLU A 294 10.41 10.48 -3.20
C GLU A 294 10.20 8.99 -3.50
N ALA A 295 10.25 8.13 -2.48
CA ALA A 295 9.92 6.71 -2.61
C ALA A 295 8.49 6.54 -3.16
N LEU A 296 7.49 7.14 -2.52
CA LEU A 296 6.10 7.14 -3.00
C LEU A 296 5.94 7.81 -4.38
N ARG A 297 6.78 8.80 -4.69
CA ARG A 297 6.81 9.40 -6.03
C ARG A 297 7.17 8.38 -7.10
N TRP A 298 8.25 7.65 -6.88
CA TRP A 298 8.71 6.63 -7.82
C TRP A 298 7.80 5.40 -7.84
N LEU A 299 7.41 4.87 -6.68
CA LEU A 299 6.51 3.72 -6.58
C LEU A 299 5.16 3.99 -7.26
N GLY A 300 4.59 5.19 -7.09
CA GLY A 300 3.35 5.58 -7.76
C GLY A 300 3.45 5.67 -9.29
N GLN A 301 4.65 5.96 -9.81
CA GLN A 301 4.95 6.02 -11.26
C GLN A 301 5.35 4.67 -11.86
N ALA A 302 5.55 3.63 -11.04
CA ALA A 302 5.86 2.31 -11.54
C ALA A 302 4.64 1.74 -12.29
N PRO A 303 4.82 1.15 -13.50
CA PRO A 303 3.72 0.47 -14.16
C PRO A 303 3.21 -0.67 -13.27
N ALA A 304 1.89 -0.87 -13.24
CA ALA A 304 1.23 -1.88 -12.42
C ALA A 304 1.85 -3.27 -12.70
N PRO A 305 2.66 -3.82 -11.76
CA PRO A 305 3.23 -5.14 -11.94
C PRO A 305 2.15 -6.19 -11.70
N GLU A 306 2.39 -7.42 -12.15
CA GLU A 306 1.56 -8.59 -11.84
C GLU A 306 2.28 -9.52 -10.87
N GLY A 307 1.50 -10.31 -10.13
CA GLY A 307 1.99 -11.34 -9.21
C GLY A 307 2.92 -10.81 -8.12
N GLN A 308 4.01 -11.53 -7.85
CA GLN A 308 4.91 -11.23 -6.73
C GLN A 308 5.45 -9.79 -6.75
N LYS A 309 5.70 -9.23 -7.95
CA LYS A 309 6.21 -7.85 -8.06
C LYS A 309 5.17 -6.81 -7.65
N LYS A 310 3.88 -7.11 -7.84
CA LYS A 310 2.77 -6.24 -7.41
C LYS A 310 2.72 -6.18 -5.90
N GLN A 311 2.83 -7.34 -5.26
CA GLN A 311 2.91 -7.49 -3.82
C GLN A 311 4.11 -6.73 -3.24
N GLU A 312 5.31 -6.90 -3.81
CA GLU A 312 6.52 -6.17 -3.39
C GLU A 312 6.34 -4.64 -3.50
N LEU A 313 5.77 -4.15 -4.61
CA LEU A 313 5.51 -2.72 -4.81
C LEU A 313 4.50 -2.16 -3.79
N LEU A 314 3.42 -2.89 -3.51
CA LEU A 314 2.41 -2.51 -2.53
C LEU A 314 2.98 -2.49 -1.12
N TRP A 315 3.83 -3.47 -0.79
CA TRP A 315 4.49 -3.56 0.51
C TRP A 315 5.44 -2.38 0.75
N ASP A 316 6.30 -2.05 -0.23
CA ASP A 316 7.20 -0.91 -0.15
C ASP A 316 6.43 0.41 0.01
N ALA A 317 5.30 0.56 -0.70
CA ALA A 317 4.44 1.73 -0.57
C ALA A 317 3.75 1.79 0.80
N ALA A 318 3.23 0.67 1.30
CA ALA A 318 2.61 0.56 2.62
C ALA A 318 3.60 0.95 3.73
N LEU A 319 4.85 0.47 3.64
CA LEU A 319 5.93 0.85 4.54
C LEU A 319 6.22 2.36 4.46
N ALA A 320 6.33 2.91 3.25
CA ALA A 320 6.57 4.34 3.06
C ALA A 320 5.44 5.24 3.60
N PHE A 321 4.17 4.83 3.47
CA PHE A 321 3.03 5.54 4.06
C PHE A 321 3.01 5.39 5.59
N GLY A 322 3.26 4.19 6.12
CA GLY A 322 3.30 3.94 7.56
C GLY A 322 4.40 4.74 8.26
N LEU A 323 5.58 4.87 7.64
CA LEU A 323 6.69 5.70 8.13
C LEU A 323 6.42 7.21 8.05
N GLN A 324 5.38 7.62 7.31
CA GLN A 324 4.84 8.99 7.30
C GLN A 324 3.60 9.14 8.19
N GLU A 325 3.38 8.21 9.12
CA GLU A 325 2.26 8.20 10.08
C GLU A 325 0.87 8.02 9.46
N GLU A 326 0.80 7.59 8.19
CA GLU A 326 -0.46 7.34 7.48
C GLU A 326 -0.94 5.88 7.67
N ALA A 327 -1.17 5.50 8.93
CA ALA A 327 -1.46 4.13 9.32
C ALA A 327 -2.67 3.52 8.59
N THR A 328 -3.72 4.31 8.35
CA THR A 328 -4.93 3.81 7.65
C THR A 328 -4.68 3.47 6.18
N VAL A 329 -3.82 4.23 5.51
CA VAL A 329 -3.41 3.97 4.11
C VAL A 329 -2.48 2.78 4.07
N ALA A 330 -1.51 2.73 4.99
CA ALA A 330 -0.57 1.63 5.13
C ALA A 330 -1.30 0.29 5.35
N ASP A 331 -2.25 0.24 6.30
CA ASP A 331 -3.03 -0.97 6.59
C ASP A 331 -3.78 -1.48 5.34
N ARG A 332 -4.45 -0.60 4.59
CA ARG A 332 -5.15 -0.99 3.35
C ARG A 332 -4.20 -1.56 2.29
N LEU A 333 -3.02 -0.97 2.16
CA LEU A 333 -2.03 -1.44 1.17
C LEU A 333 -1.37 -2.76 1.61
N PHE A 334 -1.14 -2.97 2.91
CA PHE A 334 -0.72 -4.27 3.44
C PHE A 334 -1.78 -5.33 3.19
N GLU A 335 -3.06 -5.05 3.46
CA GLU A 335 -4.16 -5.97 3.16
C GLU A 335 -4.22 -6.34 1.67
N GLN A 336 -4.00 -5.37 0.77
CA GLN A 336 -3.92 -5.64 -0.67
C GLN A 336 -2.71 -6.50 -1.02
N ALA A 337 -1.53 -6.21 -0.44
CA ALA A 337 -0.32 -7.01 -0.65
C ALA A 337 -0.53 -8.46 -0.18
N ASP A 338 -1.11 -8.66 1.00
CA ASP A 338 -1.41 -9.98 1.55
C ASP A 338 -2.42 -10.74 0.69
N GLY A 339 -3.44 -10.05 0.16
CA GLY A 339 -4.40 -10.61 -0.79
C GLY A 339 -3.74 -11.11 -2.07
N GLU A 340 -2.78 -10.37 -2.63
CA GLU A 340 -2.00 -10.81 -3.79
C GLU A 340 -1.18 -12.07 -3.49
N MET A 341 -0.53 -12.13 -2.32
CA MET A 341 0.24 -13.31 -1.90
C MET A 341 -0.65 -14.53 -1.66
N ALA A 342 -1.83 -14.33 -1.06
CA ALA A 342 -2.80 -15.39 -0.85
C ALA A 342 -3.30 -15.97 -2.18
N ASN A 343 -3.58 -15.12 -3.17
CA ASN A 343 -3.95 -15.54 -4.52
C ASN A 343 -2.85 -16.36 -5.19
N LEU A 344 -1.59 -15.91 -5.13
CA LEU A 344 -0.45 -16.65 -5.69
C LEU A 344 -0.26 -18.02 -5.04
N SER A 345 -0.37 -18.07 -3.71
CA SER A 345 -0.27 -19.33 -2.96
C SER A 345 -1.41 -20.29 -3.34
N ARG A 346 -2.63 -19.77 -3.50
CA ARG A 346 -3.80 -20.55 -3.91
C ARG A 346 -3.68 -21.08 -5.33
N ILE A 347 -3.20 -20.26 -6.27
CA ILE A 347 -2.91 -20.68 -7.65
C ILE A 347 -1.88 -21.83 -7.65
N SER A 348 -0.80 -21.70 -6.89
CA SER A 348 0.23 -22.75 -6.76
C SER A 348 -0.33 -24.07 -6.21
N GLU A 349 -1.18 -23.98 -5.18
CA GLU A 349 -1.87 -25.14 -4.62
C GLU A 349 -2.78 -25.82 -5.65
N LEU A 350 -3.61 -25.05 -6.35
CA LEU A 350 -4.53 -25.57 -7.39
C LEU A 350 -3.77 -26.25 -8.53
N LEU A 351 -2.67 -25.65 -8.99
CA LEU A 351 -1.78 -26.27 -9.98
C LEU A 351 -1.22 -27.60 -9.50
N THR A 352 -0.81 -27.67 -8.22
CA THR A 352 -0.31 -28.91 -7.62
C THR A 352 -1.41 -29.99 -7.55
N GLN A 353 -2.64 -29.60 -7.20
CA GLN A 353 -3.77 -30.53 -7.18
C GLN A 353 -4.10 -31.06 -8.58
N LEU A 354 -4.14 -30.19 -9.59
CA LEU A 354 -4.43 -30.56 -10.97
C LEU A 354 -3.31 -31.40 -11.60
N ALA A 355 -2.06 -31.22 -11.18
CA ALA A 355 -0.95 -32.07 -11.60
C ALA A 355 -1.11 -33.54 -11.12
N VAL A 356 -1.76 -33.75 -9.97
CA VAL A 356 -2.04 -35.10 -9.43
C VAL A 356 -3.38 -35.65 -9.95
N ALA A 357 -4.39 -34.80 -10.09
CA ALA A 357 -5.74 -35.18 -10.51
C ALA A 357 -6.29 -34.15 -11.55
N PRO A 358 -5.96 -34.34 -12.84
CA PRO A 358 -6.31 -33.37 -13.90
C PRO A 358 -7.81 -33.21 -14.18
N ASP A 359 -8.65 -34.14 -13.69
CA ASP A 359 -10.08 -34.20 -13.92
C ASP A 359 -10.93 -33.42 -12.90
N ARG A 360 -10.28 -32.78 -11.91
CA ARG A 360 -10.95 -31.95 -10.89
C ARG A 360 -11.47 -30.63 -11.46
N LYS A 361 -12.70 -30.64 -11.95
CA LYS A 361 -13.39 -29.46 -12.50
C LYS A 361 -13.43 -28.26 -11.54
N GLU A 362 -13.76 -28.46 -10.27
CA GLU A 362 -13.84 -27.37 -9.29
C GLU A 362 -12.51 -26.62 -9.12
N ALA A 363 -11.39 -27.36 -9.06
CA ALA A 363 -10.06 -26.79 -8.96
C ALA A 363 -9.64 -26.06 -10.26
N ALA A 364 -10.00 -26.62 -11.41
CA ALA A 364 -9.78 -25.98 -12.71
C ALA A 364 -10.59 -24.68 -12.86
N ASP A 365 -11.85 -24.68 -12.44
CA ASP A 365 -12.73 -23.51 -12.50
C ASP A 365 -12.27 -22.41 -11.53
N GLU A 366 -11.82 -22.77 -10.32
CA GLU A 366 -11.24 -21.83 -9.37
C GLU A 366 -9.92 -21.24 -9.89
N LEU A 367 -9.03 -22.08 -10.43
CA LEU A 367 -7.77 -21.63 -11.04
C LEU A 367 -8.04 -20.66 -12.19
N HIS A 368 -9.04 -20.95 -13.02
CA HIS A 368 -9.44 -20.09 -14.13
C HIS A 368 -9.92 -18.73 -13.61
N ARG A 369 -10.82 -18.69 -12.63
CA ARG A 369 -11.31 -17.44 -12.01
C ARG A 369 -10.19 -16.61 -11.39
N LEU A 370 -9.28 -17.24 -10.64
CA LEU A 370 -8.15 -16.55 -10.01
C LEU A 370 -7.17 -16.01 -11.07
N SER A 371 -6.98 -16.72 -12.18
CA SER A 371 -6.12 -16.28 -13.29
C SER A 371 -6.74 -15.13 -14.10
N GLU A 372 -8.06 -15.11 -14.28
CA GLU A 372 -8.77 -14.02 -14.98
C GLU A 372 -8.76 -12.70 -14.19
N THR A 373 -8.83 -12.78 -12.86
CA THR A 373 -8.84 -11.59 -11.98
C THR A 373 -7.50 -10.83 -12.01
N VAL A 374 -6.41 -11.51 -12.38
CA VAL A 374 -5.05 -10.94 -12.48
C VAL A 374 -4.85 -10.12 -13.76
N ALA A 375 -5.65 -10.33 -14.82
CA ALA A 375 -5.43 -9.76 -16.15
C ALA A 375 -5.99 -8.34 -16.36
N ALA A 376 -6.74 -7.78 -15.40
CA ALA A 376 -7.51 -6.56 -15.59
C ALA A 376 -7.06 -5.39 -14.69
N THR A 377 -5.87 -4.82 -14.90
CA THR A 377 -5.56 -3.45 -14.40
C THR A 377 -4.28 -2.87 -15.02
N ALA A 378 -4.35 -2.35 -16.25
CA ALA A 378 -3.16 -1.82 -16.93
C ALA A 378 -3.17 -0.31 -17.28
N LEU A 379 -4.23 0.46 -16.96
CA LEU A 379 -4.34 1.85 -17.45
C LEU A 379 -4.93 2.87 -16.45
N GLN A 380 -5.02 2.55 -15.16
CA GLN A 380 -5.46 3.50 -14.13
C GLN A 380 -4.24 4.04 -13.34
N PRO A 381 -4.29 5.27 -12.81
CA PRO A 381 -3.34 5.71 -11.79
C PRO A 381 -3.25 4.63 -10.71
N THR A 382 -2.03 4.26 -10.31
CA THR A 382 -1.86 3.25 -9.27
C THR A 382 -2.55 3.72 -7.99
N GLN A 383 -3.09 2.80 -7.19
CA GLN A 383 -3.67 3.15 -5.89
C GLN A 383 -2.68 3.98 -5.05
N ILE A 384 -1.38 3.68 -5.18
CA ILE A 384 -0.28 4.41 -4.56
C ILE A 384 -0.27 5.89 -4.98
N GLU A 385 -0.40 6.18 -6.28
CA GLU A 385 -0.47 7.55 -6.81
C GLU A 385 -1.71 8.30 -6.30
N LEU A 386 -2.87 7.63 -6.24
CA LEU A 386 -4.11 8.22 -5.74
C LEU A 386 -4.01 8.60 -4.26
N GLU A 387 -3.48 7.70 -3.43
CA GLU A 387 -3.27 7.95 -1.99
C GLU A 387 -2.24 9.07 -1.78
N ARG A 388 -1.13 9.06 -2.53
CA ARG A 388 -0.12 10.14 -2.48
C ARG A 388 -0.72 11.50 -2.86
N ALA A 389 -1.54 11.54 -3.91
CA ALA A 389 -2.23 12.77 -4.31
C ALA A 389 -3.30 13.21 -3.29
N GLY A 390 -3.91 12.28 -2.56
CA GLY A 390 -4.77 12.56 -1.41
C GLY A 390 -4.00 13.22 -0.27
N LEU A 391 -2.82 12.69 0.05
CA LEU A 391 -1.93 13.21 1.07
C LEU A 391 -1.43 14.62 0.78
N ALA A 392 -0.90 14.84 -0.42
CA ALA A 392 -0.46 16.18 -0.84
C ALA A 392 -1.62 17.20 -0.77
N ARG A 393 -2.86 16.78 -1.06
CA ARG A 393 -4.05 17.64 -0.90
C ARG A 393 -4.37 17.93 0.57
N ARG A 394 -4.34 16.93 1.46
CA ARG A 394 -4.56 17.10 2.91
C ARG A 394 -3.54 18.05 3.53
N GLU A 395 -2.26 17.88 3.20
CA GLU A 395 -1.18 18.77 3.64
C GLU A 395 -1.42 20.22 3.19
N SER A 396 -1.94 20.41 1.96
CA SER A 396 -2.21 21.75 1.42
C SER A 396 -3.50 22.40 1.94
N ALA A 397 -4.52 21.61 2.31
CA ALA A 397 -5.86 22.11 2.68
C ALA A 397 -6.10 22.17 4.20
N GLY A 398 -5.22 21.56 5.00
CA GLY A 398 -5.44 21.31 6.42
C GLY A 398 -6.35 20.10 6.66
N LEU A 399 -6.07 19.31 7.70
CA LEU A 399 -6.83 18.10 8.03
C LEU A 399 -8.29 18.44 8.36
N THR A 400 -9.26 17.68 7.86
CA THR A 400 -10.68 17.80 8.27
C THR A 400 -10.90 17.26 9.69
N ALA A 401 -12.08 17.52 10.29
CA ALA A 401 -12.41 16.91 11.59
C ALA A 401 -12.45 15.37 11.51
N ALA A 402 -12.95 14.83 10.39
CA ALA A 402 -12.94 13.40 10.11
C ALA A 402 -11.53 12.85 9.92
N ASP A 403 -10.64 13.56 9.21
CA ASP A 403 -9.23 13.15 9.07
C ASP A 403 -8.53 13.13 10.43
N LEU A 404 -8.72 14.18 11.25
CA LEU A 404 -8.16 14.23 12.61
C LEU A 404 -8.68 13.08 13.48
N TYR A 405 -9.97 12.75 13.38
CA TYR A 405 -10.58 11.67 14.14
C TYR A 405 -10.02 10.31 13.70
N ALA A 406 -9.93 10.07 12.38
CA ALA A 406 -9.36 8.85 11.82
C ALA A 406 -7.90 8.65 12.26
N LEU A 407 -7.11 9.73 12.30
CA LEU A 407 -5.71 9.68 12.68
C LEU A 407 -5.49 9.44 14.17
N HIS A 408 -6.36 10.00 15.04
CA HIS A 408 -6.08 10.08 16.48
C HIS A 408 -7.01 9.25 17.36
N CYS A 409 -8.24 8.97 16.92
CA CYS A 409 -9.30 8.45 17.77
C CYS A 409 -9.82 7.08 17.32
N ASP A 410 -9.90 6.83 16.02
CA ASP A 410 -10.51 5.64 15.40
C ASP A 410 -9.95 4.32 15.96
N ALA A 411 -8.64 4.18 16.07
CA ALA A 411 -8.03 2.94 16.56
C ALA A 411 -8.59 2.44 17.91
N CYS A 412 -9.01 3.35 18.80
CA CYS A 412 -9.62 3.02 20.08
C CYS A 412 -11.15 3.15 20.08
N HIS A 413 -11.69 4.23 19.50
CA HIS A 413 -13.13 4.53 19.56
C HIS A 413 -13.94 3.98 18.38
N GLY A 414 -13.29 3.39 17.39
CA GLY A 414 -13.90 2.92 16.15
C GLY A 414 -14.23 4.07 15.19
N PRO A 415 -14.45 3.76 13.89
CA PRO A 415 -14.62 4.80 12.87
C PRO A 415 -15.92 5.58 13.04
N GLN A 416 -16.90 4.99 13.74
CA GLN A 416 -18.22 5.57 14.02
C GLN A 416 -18.35 6.07 15.47
N GLY A 417 -17.31 5.91 16.30
CA GLY A 417 -17.30 6.32 17.69
C GLY A 417 -17.91 5.33 18.68
N GLY A 418 -18.14 4.08 18.29
CA GLY A 418 -18.79 3.04 19.13
C GLY A 418 -17.97 2.51 20.31
N GLY A 419 -16.70 2.92 20.46
CA GLY A 419 -15.81 2.36 21.49
C GLY A 419 -15.27 0.96 21.13
N ASP A 420 -15.43 0.55 19.87
CA ASP A 420 -15.18 -0.79 19.33
C ASP A 420 -13.99 -0.84 18.35
N GLY A 421 -13.10 0.17 18.41
CA GLY A 421 -11.90 0.22 17.59
C GLY A 421 -10.99 -1.00 17.80
N ARG A 422 -10.12 -1.30 16.83
CA ARG A 422 -9.25 -2.50 16.88
C ARG A 422 -8.44 -2.63 18.18
N ALA A 423 -8.07 -1.50 18.79
CA ALA A 423 -7.34 -1.48 20.06
C ALA A 423 -8.23 -1.68 21.29
N ALA A 424 -9.55 -1.48 21.20
CA ALA A 424 -10.49 -1.45 22.33
C ALA A 424 -10.44 -2.72 23.19
N ARG A 425 -10.37 -3.90 22.55
CA ARG A 425 -10.26 -5.21 23.21
C ARG A 425 -9.03 -5.39 24.11
N HIS A 426 -8.04 -4.50 23.99
CA HIS A 426 -6.80 -4.53 24.76
C HIS A 426 -6.72 -3.40 25.81
N GLN A 427 -7.77 -2.57 25.95
CA GLN A 427 -7.79 -1.45 26.89
C GLN A 427 -8.64 -1.75 28.13
N PHE A 428 -8.14 -1.33 29.29
CA PHE A 428 -8.93 -1.31 30.52
C PHE A 428 -8.67 0.00 31.29
N PRO A 429 -9.71 0.81 31.57
CA PRO A 429 -11.10 0.64 31.15
C PRO A 429 -11.24 0.64 29.62
N VAL A 430 -12.29 0.01 29.11
CA VAL A 430 -12.60 0.02 27.67
C VAL A 430 -12.79 1.47 27.17
N PRO A 431 -12.47 1.77 25.90
CA PRO A 431 -12.73 3.08 25.32
C PRO A 431 -14.22 3.40 25.41
N ARG A 432 -14.53 4.68 25.63
CA ARG A 432 -15.92 5.14 25.72
C ARG A 432 -16.62 4.99 24.37
N ASP A 433 -17.86 4.50 24.37
CA ASP A 433 -18.78 4.70 23.26
C ASP A 433 -19.20 6.18 23.20
N LEU A 434 -18.65 6.92 22.23
CA LEU A 434 -18.92 8.34 22.04
C LEU A 434 -20.36 8.60 21.57
N ARG A 435 -21.07 7.58 21.09
CA ARG A 435 -22.47 7.63 20.65
C ARG A 435 -23.41 7.43 21.84
N GLY A 436 -23.19 6.39 22.65
CA GLY A 436 -24.10 5.92 23.69
C GLY A 436 -23.80 6.39 25.12
N ASP A 437 -22.54 6.59 25.49
CA ASP A 437 -22.17 6.90 26.88
C ASP A 437 -22.25 8.40 27.23
N SER A 438 -22.46 8.68 28.52
CA SER A 438 -22.25 10.02 29.08
C SER A 438 -20.76 10.39 29.15
N SER A 439 -20.44 11.67 28.95
CA SER A 439 -19.09 12.20 29.20
C SER A 439 -18.82 12.33 30.70
N ARG A 440 -17.67 11.82 31.15
CA ARG A 440 -17.33 11.81 32.59
C ARG A 440 -16.91 13.18 33.12
N LEU A 441 -16.33 14.00 32.26
CA LEU A 441 -15.79 15.32 32.61
C LEU A 441 -16.66 16.39 31.96
N VAL A 442 -17.31 17.19 32.79
CA VAL A 442 -18.33 18.18 32.40
C VAL A 442 -18.23 19.42 33.29
N SER A 443 -18.52 20.59 32.73
CA SER A 443 -18.59 21.85 33.48
C SER A 443 -20.02 22.36 33.70
N THR A 444 -21.04 21.60 33.30
CA THR A 444 -22.45 22.03 33.32
C THR A 444 -23.30 21.34 34.39
N GLN A 445 -24.38 22.00 34.80
CA GLN A 445 -25.29 21.52 35.84
C GLN A 445 -26.16 20.34 35.39
N ASN A 446 -26.44 20.25 34.08
CA ASN A 446 -27.21 19.15 33.48
C ASN A 446 -26.33 17.95 33.10
N GLY A 447 -25.02 18.00 33.34
CA GLY A 447 -24.11 16.89 33.07
C GLY A 447 -23.81 16.65 31.60
N ILE A 448 -24.08 17.63 30.72
CA ILE A 448 -23.78 17.57 29.29
C ILE A 448 -22.51 18.41 29.00
N PRO A 449 -21.45 17.83 28.43
CA PRO A 449 -20.19 18.54 28.23
C PRO A 449 -20.33 19.68 27.24
N THR A 450 -19.67 20.80 27.52
CA THR A 450 -19.40 21.84 26.52
C THR A 450 -18.36 21.36 25.50
N ILE A 451 -18.20 22.08 24.39
CA ILE A 451 -17.11 21.80 23.45
C ILE A 451 -15.74 22.00 24.13
N GLN A 452 -15.62 22.98 25.02
CA GLN A 452 -14.40 23.23 25.79
C GLN A 452 -14.08 22.08 26.75
N ASP A 453 -15.09 21.44 27.35
CA ASP A 453 -14.87 20.24 28.17
C ASP A 453 -14.29 19.11 27.33
N LEU A 454 -14.87 18.85 26.15
CA LEU A 454 -14.40 17.83 25.21
C LEU A 454 -12.98 18.13 24.71
N ALA A 455 -12.71 19.37 24.31
CA ALA A 455 -11.39 19.80 23.86
C ALA A 455 -10.34 19.66 24.97
N LYS A 456 -10.69 20.00 26.23
CA LYS A 456 -9.80 19.81 27.39
C LYS A 456 -9.50 18.34 27.63
N VAL A 457 -10.51 17.46 27.53
CA VAL A 457 -10.32 16.00 27.64
C VAL A 457 -9.40 15.48 26.54
N ILE A 458 -9.59 15.90 25.29
CA ILE A 458 -8.74 15.46 24.17
C ILE A 458 -7.30 15.95 24.40
N LYS A 459 -7.11 17.24 24.73
CA LYS A 459 -5.79 17.82 24.97
C LYS A 459 -5.03 17.10 26.08
N GLN A 460 -5.69 16.81 27.20
CA GLN A 460 -5.07 16.20 28.38
C GLN A 460 -5.08 14.66 28.36
N GLY A 461 -5.85 14.06 27.46
CA GLY A 461 -6.24 12.66 27.55
C GLY A 461 -7.14 12.40 28.76
N MET A 462 -7.25 11.12 29.14
CA MET A 462 -7.96 10.73 30.36
C MET A 462 -6.99 10.09 31.37
N PRO A 463 -6.50 10.86 32.37
CA PRO A 463 -5.54 10.36 33.33
C PRO A 463 -5.99 9.08 34.05
N GLY A 464 -5.07 8.13 34.19
CA GLY A 464 -5.34 6.80 34.74
C GLY A 464 -6.04 5.84 33.78
N THR A 465 -6.04 6.14 32.47
CA THR A 465 -6.50 5.26 31.38
C THR A 465 -5.45 5.19 30.28
N SER A 466 -5.75 4.52 29.17
CA SER A 466 -4.88 4.49 27.97
C SER A 466 -5.11 5.63 26.99
N MET A 467 -6.14 6.46 27.21
CA MET A 467 -6.36 7.65 26.40
C MET A 467 -5.29 8.69 26.74
N ARG A 468 -4.27 8.77 25.90
CA ARG A 468 -3.12 9.68 26.05
C ARG A 468 -3.52 11.15 25.80
N ALA A 469 -2.63 12.05 26.19
CA ALA A 469 -2.73 13.46 25.83
C ALA A 469 -2.45 13.67 24.34
N PHE A 470 -3.17 14.62 23.74
CA PHE A 470 -2.97 15.10 22.38
C PHE A 470 -2.55 16.58 22.42
N ASP A 471 -1.55 16.89 23.23
CA ASP A 471 -1.06 18.24 23.54
C ASP A 471 -0.28 18.91 22.40
N GLN A 472 0.15 18.13 21.41
CA GLN A 472 0.70 18.63 20.13
C GLN A 472 -0.34 19.20 19.16
N LEU A 473 -1.65 18.96 19.36
CA LEU A 473 -2.68 19.49 18.46
C LEU A 473 -2.93 20.98 18.70
N SER A 474 -3.17 21.72 17.62
CA SER A 474 -3.54 23.13 17.72
C SER A 474 -4.92 23.30 18.35
N GLU A 475 -5.21 24.48 18.91
CA GLU A 475 -6.52 24.79 19.49
C GLU A 475 -7.66 24.63 18.46
N ASP A 476 -7.42 24.95 17.18
CA ASP A 476 -8.38 24.72 16.10
C ASP A 476 -8.64 23.23 15.86
N GLN A 477 -7.58 22.41 15.81
CA GLN A 477 -7.71 20.96 15.63
C GLN A 477 -8.45 20.31 16.81
N LEU A 478 -8.16 20.74 18.03
CA LEU A 478 -8.84 20.29 19.25
C LEU A 478 -10.33 20.67 19.23
N GLN A 479 -10.65 21.90 18.86
CA GLN A 479 -12.04 22.37 18.70
C GLN A 479 -12.81 21.51 17.69
N ARG A 480 -12.19 21.22 16.54
CA ARG A 480 -12.83 20.44 15.46
C ARG A 480 -13.02 18.98 15.84
N LEU A 481 -12.05 18.36 16.53
CA LEU A 481 -12.24 17.02 17.11
C LEU A 481 -13.34 17.00 18.17
N ALA A 482 -13.40 18.02 19.03
CA ALA A 482 -14.45 18.12 20.05
C ALA A 482 -15.85 18.27 19.42
N GLU A 483 -15.97 19.03 18.34
CA GLU A 483 -17.20 19.15 17.55
C GLU A 483 -17.59 17.82 16.88
N GLU A 484 -16.61 17.07 16.39
CA GLU A 484 -16.82 15.75 15.81
C GLU A 484 -17.32 14.73 16.85
N VAL A 485 -16.74 14.73 18.06
CA VAL A 485 -17.24 13.92 19.18
C VAL A 485 -18.67 14.31 19.55
N ARG A 486 -19.00 15.62 19.58
CA ARG A 486 -20.38 16.09 19.82
C ARG A 486 -21.33 15.63 18.71
N ARG A 487 -20.91 15.66 17.44
CA ARG A 487 -21.69 15.17 16.30
C ARG A 487 -22.04 13.70 16.48
N MET A 488 -21.04 12.84 16.77
CA MET A 488 -21.25 11.41 17.00
C MET A 488 -22.20 11.13 18.16
N ARG A 489 -22.09 11.89 19.26
CA ARG A 489 -23.02 11.79 20.39
C ARG A 489 -24.47 12.09 19.99
N ARG A 490 -24.68 13.14 19.20
CA ARG A 490 -26.01 13.53 18.72
C ARG A 490 -26.60 12.48 17.78
N GLU A 491 -25.79 11.91 16.90
CA GLU A 491 -26.20 10.81 16.03
C GLU A 491 -26.56 9.56 16.83
N GLY A 492 -25.74 9.18 17.80
CA GLY A 492 -26.04 8.07 18.70
C GLY A 492 -27.36 8.22 19.46
N LEU A 493 -27.62 9.42 19.98
CA LEU A 493 -28.88 9.74 20.64
C LEU A 493 -30.07 9.66 19.68
N ARG A 494 -29.91 10.15 18.45
CA ARG A 494 -30.92 10.06 17.40
C ARG A 494 -31.25 8.60 17.10
N ASP A 495 -30.24 7.80 16.80
CA ASP A 495 -30.42 6.39 16.43
C ASP A 495 -31.07 5.59 17.57
N SER A 496 -30.61 5.80 18.81
CA SER A 496 -31.18 5.14 19.99
C SER A 496 -32.65 5.51 20.21
N TYR A 497 -33.02 6.78 20.03
CA TYR A 497 -34.40 7.22 20.21
C TYR A 497 -35.31 6.72 19.08
N VAL A 498 -34.85 6.78 17.83
CA VAL A 498 -35.57 6.23 16.67
C VAL A 498 -35.79 4.72 16.84
N ALA A 499 -34.78 3.98 17.28
CA ALA A 499 -34.90 2.54 17.52
C ALA A 499 -35.91 2.21 18.63
N MET A 500 -36.00 3.05 19.68
CA MET A 500 -36.99 2.91 20.75
C MET A 500 -38.41 3.10 20.21
N LEU A 501 -38.68 4.18 19.46
CA LEU A 501 -40.00 4.44 18.85
C LEU A 501 -40.41 3.30 17.92
N GLN A 502 -39.47 2.77 17.11
CA GLN A 502 -39.72 1.62 16.24
C GLN A 502 -40.08 0.35 17.01
N ALA A 503 -39.43 0.10 18.15
CA ALA A 503 -39.70 -1.07 18.99
C ALA A 503 -41.08 -0.98 19.68
N GLU A 504 -41.55 0.23 19.93
CA GLU A 504 -42.85 0.52 20.55
C GLU A 504 -43.98 0.73 19.52
N ASP A 505 -43.67 0.62 18.22
CA ASP A 505 -44.59 0.87 17.09
C ASP A 505 -45.20 2.29 17.12
N GLU A 506 -44.41 3.26 17.60
CA GLU A 506 -44.78 4.68 17.66
C GLU A 506 -44.39 5.42 16.36
N GLU A 507 -45.12 6.48 16.03
CA GLU A 507 -44.85 7.31 14.85
C GLU A 507 -43.55 8.13 15.04
N ILE A 508 -42.69 8.12 14.01
CA ILE A 508 -41.40 8.82 14.05
C ILE A 508 -41.58 10.22 13.48
N GLU A 509 -41.78 11.20 14.35
CA GLU A 509 -41.77 12.61 13.98
C GLU A 509 -40.35 13.21 14.15
N GLU A 510 -39.74 13.69 13.05
CA GLU A 510 -38.36 14.22 13.10
C GLU A 510 -38.22 15.42 14.05
N ALA A 511 -39.28 16.20 14.24
CA ALA A 511 -39.29 17.31 15.19
C ALA A 511 -39.13 16.83 16.65
N ASP A 512 -39.80 15.73 17.01
CA ASP A 512 -39.71 15.14 18.35
C ASP A 512 -38.35 14.47 18.57
N VAL A 513 -37.84 13.77 17.55
CA VAL A 513 -36.50 13.20 17.55
C VAL A 513 -35.46 14.30 17.79
N GLN A 514 -35.55 15.40 17.03
CA GLN A 514 -34.64 16.54 17.17
C GLN A 514 -34.75 17.20 18.56
N ALA A 515 -35.97 17.38 19.08
CA ALA A 515 -36.19 17.95 20.41
C ALA A 515 -35.57 17.10 21.52
N VAL A 516 -35.70 15.77 21.44
CA VAL A 516 -35.09 14.84 22.41
C VAL A 516 -33.57 14.83 22.28
N VAL A 517 -33.03 14.82 21.06
CA VAL A 517 -31.59 14.92 20.83
C VAL A 517 -31.04 16.22 21.41
N ASP A 518 -31.72 17.35 21.20
CA ASP A 518 -31.32 18.65 21.75
C ASP A 518 -31.36 18.66 23.28
N LEU A 519 -32.46 18.19 23.88
CA LEU A 519 -32.60 18.09 25.33
C LEU A 519 -31.48 17.25 25.98
N ARG A 520 -31.02 16.20 25.29
CA ARG A 520 -30.01 15.25 25.81
C ARG A 520 -28.57 15.55 25.38
N SER A 521 -28.35 16.56 24.54
CA SER A 521 -27.01 16.89 24.01
C SER A 521 -26.60 18.37 24.08
N LEU A 522 -27.52 19.28 24.41
CA LEU A 522 -27.18 20.69 24.57
C LEU A 522 -26.69 20.99 26.00
N PRO A 523 -25.51 21.63 26.14
CA PRO A 523 -24.99 22.00 27.44
C PRO A 523 -25.91 22.99 28.16
N GLY A 524 -26.18 22.75 29.44
CA GLY A 524 -26.93 23.68 30.29
C GLY A 524 -26.02 24.72 30.96
N ASP A 525 -26.55 25.37 32.00
CA ASP A 525 -25.80 26.38 32.76
C ASP A 525 -24.50 25.80 33.35
N THR A 526 -23.46 26.64 33.36
CA THR A 526 -22.16 26.28 33.91
C THR A 526 -22.20 26.20 35.44
N VAL A 527 -21.52 25.20 36.00
CA VAL A 527 -21.30 25.07 37.44
C VAL A 527 -20.31 26.15 37.89
N GLN A 528 -20.73 26.98 38.83
CA GLN A 528 -19.89 28.04 39.38
C GLN A 528 -18.96 27.46 40.45
N VAL A 529 -17.67 27.31 40.11
CA VAL A 529 -16.63 26.93 41.07
C VAL A 529 -16.09 28.20 41.73
N PRO A 530 -16.10 28.31 43.07
CA PRO A 530 -15.53 29.46 43.74
C PRO A 530 -14.02 29.55 43.48
N ALA A 531 -13.47 30.76 43.47
CA ALA A 531 -12.03 30.96 43.30
C ALA A 531 -11.25 30.25 44.42
N ILE A 532 -10.43 29.27 44.05
CA ILE A 532 -9.65 28.48 44.99
C ILE A 532 -8.24 29.06 45.05
N GLY A 533 -7.85 29.51 46.23
CA GLY A 533 -6.55 30.12 46.48
C GLY A 533 -5.39 29.12 46.41
N PRO A 534 -4.16 29.59 46.69
CA PRO A 534 -3.02 28.69 46.89
C PRO A 534 -3.27 27.76 48.08
N ALA A 535 -2.45 26.71 48.20
CA ALA A 535 -2.58 25.72 49.27
C ALA A 535 -2.72 26.37 50.67
N ASP A 536 -3.80 26.01 51.37
CA ASP A 536 -4.13 26.49 52.72
C ASP A 536 -4.38 25.29 53.64
N GLU A 537 -3.49 25.10 54.62
CA GLU A 537 -3.56 24.00 55.58
C GLU A 537 -4.75 24.15 56.53
N ALA A 538 -5.11 25.38 56.92
CA ALA A 538 -6.29 25.61 57.76
C ALA A 538 -7.59 25.29 57.00
N ALA A 539 -7.65 25.63 55.71
CA ALA A 539 -8.74 25.21 54.84
C ALA A 539 -8.80 23.69 54.68
N ALA A 540 -7.66 23.02 54.51
CA ALA A 540 -7.61 21.56 54.44
C ALA A 540 -8.10 20.89 55.73
N VAL A 541 -7.75 21.43 56.91
CA VAL A 541 -8.24 20.93 58.20
C VAL A 541 -9.76 21.06 58.32
N ARG A 542 -10.34 22.20 57.94
CA ARG A 542 -11.81 22.37 57.90
C ARG A 542 -12.46 21.47 56.85
N GLY A 543 -11.81 21.32 55.70
CA GLY A 543 -12.25 20.50 54.58
C GLY A 543 -12.37 19.03 54.92
N ARG A 544 -11.55 18.53 55.86
CA ARG A 544 -11.70 17.17 56.38
C ARG A 544 -13.07 16.95 57.02
N THR A 545 -13.59 17.91 57.79
CA THR A 545 -14.94 17.81 58.35
C THR A 545 -15.99 17.79 57.24
N VAL A 546 -15.85 18.67 56.23
CA VAL A 546 -16.76 18.70 55.07
C VAL A 546 -16.75 17.38 54.31
N TYR A 547 -15.58 16.76 54.12
CA TYR A 547 -15.44 15.45 53.47
C TYR A 547 -16.19 14.34 54.23
N PHE A 548 -16.21 14.44 55.56
CA PHE A 548 -16.87 13.47 56.42
C PHE A 548 -18.39 13.64 56.34
N ASP A 549 -18.85 14.89 56.46
CA ASP A 549 -20.27 15.24 56.48
C ASP A 549 -20.94 15.10 55.10
N SER A 550 -20.18 15.27 54.01
CA SER A 550 -20.67 15.14 52.63
C SER A 550 -20.72 13.69 52.12
N GLY A 551 -20.39 12.70 52.97
CA GLY A 551 -20.50 11.29 52.61
C GLY A 551 -19.42 10.78 51.65
N CYS A 552 -18.22 11.39 51.62
CA CYS A 552 -17.14 10.93 50.75
C CYS A 552 -16.45 9.65 51.25
N ARG A 553 -16.44 9.45 52.58
CA ARG A 553 -15.71 8.36 53.28
C ARG A 553 -16.08 6.93 52.83
N PRO A 554 -17.36 6.56 52.64
CA PRO A 554 -17.73 5.18 52.27
C PRO A 554 -17.07 4.68 50.97
N CYS A 555 -16.71 5.60 50.08
CA CYS A 555 -16.01 5.28 48.83
C CYS A 555 -14.52 5.58 48.93
N HIS A 556 -14.13 6.76 49.42
CA HIS A 556 -12.74 7.21 49.35
C HIS A 556 -11.89 6.94 50.61
N ALA A 557 -12.46 6.32 51.66
CA ALA A 557 -11.84 6.12 52.97
C ALA A 557 -11.47 7.43 53.71
N ASP A 558 -11.05 7.33 54.97
CA ASP A 558 -10.73 8.50 55.81
C ASP A 558 -9.45 9.22 55.39
N ASP A 559 -8.55 8.50 54.72
CA ASP A 559 -7.23 8.95 54.28
C ASP A 559 -7.14 9.16 52.76
N GLY A 560 -8.25 8.96 52.04
CA GLY A 560 -8.32 9.10 50.58
C GLY A 560 -7.79 7.92 49.80
N THR A 561 -7.37 6.80 50.42
CA THR A 561 -6.80 5.67 49.69
C THR A 561 -7.84 4.82 48.94
N GLY A 562 -9.13 5.04 49.20
CA GLY A 562 -10.24 4.24 48.67
C GLY A 562 -10.57 3.04 49.55
N VAL A 563 -11.78 2.48 49.37
CA VAL A 563 -12.24 1.30 50.10
C VAL A 563 -12.32 0.10 49.12
N PRO A 564 -11.36 -0.85 49.16
CA PRO A 564 -11.31 -1.96 48.20
C PRO A 564 -12.56 -2.85 48.18
N ASP A 565 -13.25 -2.99 49.32
CA ASP A 565 -14.42 -3.86 49.47
C ASP A 565 -15.74 -3.21 49.02
N THR A 566 -15.74 -1.90 48.75
CA THR A 566 -16.91 -1.19 48.22
C THR A 566 -16.99 -1.42 46.71
N VAL A 567 -17.80 -2.39 46.29
CA VAL A 567 -17.99 -2.70 44.87
C VAL A 567 -18.97 -1.71 44.23
N LEU A 568 -18.48 -0.92 43.28
CA LEU A 568 -19.30 0.00 42.48
C LEU A 568 -19.21 -0.41 41.01
N PHE A 569 -20.30 -0.19 40.27
CA PHE A 569 -20.41 -0.56 38.86
C PHE A 569 -20.83 0.66 38.04
N ASP A 570 -20.37 0.73 36.81
CA ASP A 570 -20.91 1.68 35.84
C ASP A 570 -22.18 1.14 35.17
N PRO A 571 -22.86 1.91 34.30
CA PRO A 571 -24.08 1.47 33.62
C PRO A 571 -23.93 0.21 32.75
N LEU A 572 -22.70 -0.18 32.40
CA LEU A 572 -22.39 -1.38 31.63
C LEU A 572 -22.10 -2.59 32.53
N GLY A 573 -22.25 -2.44 33.85
CA GLY A 573 -21.97 -3.49 34.82
C GLY A 573 -20.47 -3.74 35.04
N LEU A 574 -19.58 -2.87 34.54
CA LEU A 574 -18.14 -3.01 34.75
C LEU A 574 -17.76 -2.49 36.14
N PRO A 575 -16.90 -3.20 36.90
CA PRO A 575 -16.47 -2.73 38.20
C PRO A 575 -15.60 -1.48 38.06
N VAL A 576 -15.95 -0.43 38.81
CA VAL A 576 -15.24 0.85 38.82
C VAL A 576 -14.85 1.19 40.25
N PRO A 577 -13.60 0.93 40.67
CA PRO A 577 -13.16 1.27 42.02
C PRO A 577 -13.17 2.78 42.22
N SER A 578 -13.47 3.19 43.46
CA SER A 578 -13.28 4.57 43.89
C SER A 578 -11.85 5.02 43.66
N ARG A 579 -11.65 6.25 43.19
CA ARG A 579 -10.31 6.78 42.94
C ARG A 579 -9.51 6.88 44.25
N ASN A 580 -8.29 6.33 44.26
CA ASN A 580 -7.32 6.58 45.32
C ASN A 580 -6.79 8.02 45.20
N LEU A 581 -7.26 8.91 46.07
CA LEU A 581 -6.96 10.34 46.04
C LEU A 581 -5.49 10.66 46.37
N VAL A 582 -4.79 9.71 47.01
CA VAL A 582 -3.39 9.86 47.41
C VAL A 582 -2.47 9.60 46.21
N HIS A 583 -2.57 8.41 45.62
CA HIS A 583 -1.59 7.90 44.67
C HIS A 583 -2.03 7.93 43.21
N ASP A 584 -3.33 7.91 42.91
CA ASP A 584 -3.78 7.93 41.53
C ASP A 584 -3.83 9.36 40.97
N PRO A 585 -3.71 9.51 39.63
CA PRO A 585 -3.98 10.79 38.99
C PRO A 585 -5.47 11.15 39.06
N PHE A 586 -5.76 12.45 39.23
CA PHE A 586 -7.13 12.95 39.25
C PHE A 586 -7.70 13.00 37.83
N LYS A 587 -8.93 12.50 37.67
CA LYS A 587 -9.65 12.58 36.40
C LYS A 587 -10.05 14.04 36.16
N GLY A 588 -9.48 14.66 35.12
CA GLY A 588 -9.68 16.07 34.77
C GLY A 588 -8.55 17.02 35.17
N GLY A 589 -7.51 16.51 35.83
CA GLY A 589 -6.34 17.28 36.21
C GLY A 589 -6.23 17.55 37.72
N HIS A 590 -5.06 18.05 38.13
CA HIS A 590 -4.75 18.41 39.52
C HIS A 590 -5.01 19.89 39.83
N ASP A 591 -5.47 20.68 38.86
CA ASP A 591 -5.85 22.06 39.13
C ASP A 591 -7.05 22.12 40.09
N PRO A 592 -7.04 23.02 41.09
CA PRO A 592 -8.10 23.09 42.09
C PRO A 592 -9.50 23.25 41.49
N GLU A 593 -9.62 24.00 40.40
CA GLU A 593 -10.89 24.19 39.70
C GLU A 593 -11.46 22.87 39.14
N SER A 594 -10.62 22.03 38.53
CA SER A 594 -11.05 20.72 38.04
C SER A 594 -11.46 19.77 39.16
N VAL A 595 -10.77 19.82 40.30
CA VAL A 595 -11.19 19.08 41.51
C VAL A 595 -12.55 19.59 42.00
N GLY A 596 -12.73 20.91 42.07
CA GLY A 596 -14.02 21.55 42.41
C GLY A 596 -15.14 21.13 41.47
N LEU A 597 -14.89 21.07 40.15
CA LEU A 597 -15.86 20.58 39.17
C LEU A 597 -16.24 19.11 39.40
N ARG A 598 -15.29 18.24 39.75
CA ARG A 598 -15.62 16.82 40.06
C ARG A 598 -16.49 16.69 41.30
N ILE A 599 -16.32 17.57 42.28
CA ILE A 599 -17.13 17.60 43.49
C ILE A 599 -18.53 18.14 43.20
N LEU A 600 -18.63 19.32 42.56
CA LEU A 600 -19.90 20.04 42.38
C LEU A 600 -20.75 19.47 41.23
N ALA A 601 -20.12 19.05 40.13
CA ALA A 601 -20.80 18.49 38.96
C ALA A 601 -20.85 16.94 38.97
N GLY A 602 -20.08 16.30 39.84
CA GLY A 602 -19.92 14.84 39.85
C GLY A 602 -19.15 14.33 38.63
N MET A 603 -19.32 13.06 38.30
CA MET A 603 -18.84 12.46 37.06
C MET A 603 -19.97 11.64 36.42
N PRO A 604 -20.73 12.20 35.45
CA PRO A 604 -21.86 11.52 34.82
C PRO A 604 -21.51 10.12 34.30
N GLY A 605 -22.46 9.19 34.37
CA GLY A 605 -22.24 7.78 34.02
C GLY A 605 -21.32 7.02 34.99
N SER A 606 -20.84 7.63 36.08
CA SER A 606 -20.07 6.95 37.13
C SER A 606 -20.82 6.92 38.46
N PRO A 607 -20.40 6.06 39.39
CA PRO A 607 -20.86 6.08 40.79
C PRO A 607 -20.46 7.32 41.61
N HIS A 608 -19.75 8.30 41.04
CA HIS A 608 -19.34 9.52 41.75
C HIS A 608 -20.37 10.64 41.56
N PRO A 609 -21.25 10.88 42.56
CA PRO A 609 -22.34 11.85 42.44
C PRO A 609 -21.85 13.29 42.48
N ALA A 610 -22.74 14.21 42.10
CA ALA A 610 -22.58 15.64 42.30
C ALA A 610 -22.96 16.03 43.73
N THR A 611 -22.14 16.85 44.39
CA THR A 611 -22.41 17.38 45.74
C THR A 611 -22.99 18.78 45.63
N LYS A 612 -24.32 18.88 45.49
CA LYS A 612 -25.01 20.15 45.17
C LYS A 612 -25.31 21.06 46.39
N VAL A 613 -25.03 20.62 47.62
CA VAL A 613 -25.43 21.31 48.86
C VAL A 613 -24.22 21.91 49.61
N LEU A 614 -23.21 22.38 48.89
CA LEU A 614 -22.04 23.02 49.49
C LEU A 614 -22.14 24.55 49.38
N THR A 615 -21.85 25.24 50.49
CA THR A 615 -21.55 26.68 50.42
C THR A 615 -20.22 26.91 49.68
N PRO A 616 -19.98 28.11 49.10
CA PRO A 616 -18.70 28.41 48.45
C PRO A 616 -17.48 28.13 49.33
N GLN A 617 -17.54 28.45 50.62
CA GLN A 617 -16.45 28.20 51.55
C GLN A 617 -16.23 26.71 51.82
N GLN A 618 -17.30 25.93 51.97
CA GLN A 618 -17.19 24.47 52.15
C GLN A 618 -16.58 23.80 50.93
N CYS A 619 -16.89 24.27 49.72
CA CYS A 619 -16.26 23.78 48.49
C CYS A 619 -14.75 24.08 48.47
N ILE A 620 -14.34 25.31 48.80
CA ILE A 620 -12.93 25.69 48.89
C ILE A 620 -12.19 24.80 49.89
N ASP A 621 -12.73 24.67 51.10
CA ASP A 621 -12.14 23.87 52.17
C ASP A 621 -12.00 22.39 51.74
N LEU A 622 -13.04 21.80 51.14
CA LEU A 622 -13.04 20.42 50.67
C LEU A 622 -12.01 20.18 49.55
N VAL A 623 -11.88 21.10 48.60
CA VAL A 623 -10.86 20.99 47.54
C VAL A 623 -9.45 21.06 48.12
N HIS A 624 -9.19 21.94 49.10
CA HIS A 624 -7.91 21.98 49.79
C HIS A 624 -7.62 20.66 50.51
N PHE A 625 -8.62 20.05 51.17
CA PHE A 625 -8.46 18.75 51.80
C PHE A 625 -8.11 17.66 50.77
N CYS A 626 -8.90 17.50 49.72
CA CYS A 626 -8.62 16.51 48.66
C CYS A 626 -7.23 16.72 48.02
N SER A 627 -6.84 17.98 47.81
CA SER A 627 -5.51 18.33 47.27
C SER A 627 -4.38 18.00 48.25
N SER A 628 -4.61 18.17 49.56
CA SER A 628 -3.62 17.85 50.60
C SER A 628 -3.33 16.35 50.75
N LEU A 629 -4.26 15.49 50.35
CA LEU A 629 -4.08 14.03 50.34
C LEU A 629 -3.16 13.56 49.20
N SER A 630 -3.16 14.30 48.08
CA SER A 630 -2.45 13.95 46.85
C SER A 630 -0.93 13.92 47.03
N ARG A 631 -0.28 12.81 46.64
CA ARG A 631 1.18 12.64 46.68
C ARG A 631 1.79 12.48 45.29
N GLN A 632 3.08 12.76 45.19
CA GLN A 632 3.92 12.53 44.01
C GLN A 632 5.03 11.52 44.33
N PRO A 633 5.50 10.73 43.33
CA PRO A 633 4.95 10.62 41.99
C PRO A 633 3.61 9.87 41.97
N LYS A 634 2.78 10.13 40.95
CA LYS A 634 1.53 9.40 40.73
C LYS A 634 1.79 7.96 40.29
N ARG A 635 0.90 7.07 40.72
CA ARG A 635 0.89 5.65 40.37
C ARG A 635 0.40 5.49 38.93
N THR A 636 1.25 4.91 38.08
CA THR A 636 0.89 4.54 36.71
C THR A 636 0.70 3.02 36.66
N LEU A 637 -0.50 2.60 36.24
CA LEU A 637 -0.85 1.19 36.10
C LEU A 637 -0.99 0.82 34.61
N THR A 638 -0.55 -0.38 34.27
CA THR A 638 -0.86 -1.02 32.97
C THR A 638 -2.35 -1.38 32.88
N ASN A 639 -2.86 -1.63 31.67
CA ASN A 639 -4.23 -2.14 31.48
C ASN A 639 -4.52 -3.38 32.33
N HIS A 640 -3.59 -4.33 32.33
CA HIS A 640 -3.73 -5.57 33.10
C HIS A 640 -3.81 -5.31 34.62
N GLN A 641 -2.95 -4.43 35.14
CA GLN A 641 -2.99 -4.08 36.57
C GLN A 641 -4.29 -3.36 36.95
N ARG A 642 -4.79 -2.44 36.10
CA ARG A 642 -6.09 -1.78 36.31
C ARG A 642 -7.24 -2.79 36.31
N TYR A 643 -7.21 -3.74 35.37
CA TYR A 643 -8.19 -4.82 35.28
C TYR A 643 -8.19 -5.68 36.55
N LEU A 644 -7.01 -6.12 37.01
CA LEU A 644 -6.89 -6.89 38.24
C LEU A 644 -7.36 -6.12 39.46
N GLU A 645 -7.07 -4.82 39.55
CA GLU A 645 -7.52 -3.99 40.67
C GLU A 645 -9.05 -3.85 40.69
N ALA A 646 -9.67 -3.67 39.52
CA ALA A 646 -11.12 -3.57 39.41
C ALA A 646 -11.84 -4.92 39.65
N THR A 647 -11.22 -6.05 39.28
CA THR A 647 -11.83 -7.40 39.35
C THR A 647 -11.48 -8.18 40.63
N ARG A 648 -10.71 -7.59 41.55
CA ARG A 648 -10.51 -8.15 42.90
C ARG A 648 -11.82 -8.29 43.68
N CYS A 649 -12.86 -7.56 43.28
CA CYS A 649 -14.23 -7.74 43.76
C CYS A 649 -14.93 -8.82 42.93
N PRO A 650 -15.56 -9.84 43.55
CA PRO A 650 -16.23 -10.91 42.80
C PRO A 650 -17.31 -10.32 41.88
N LEU A 651 -17.25 -10.67 40.59
CA LEU A 651 -18.31 -10.35 39.64
C LEU A 651 -19.62 -11.00 40.10
N PRO A 652 -20.77 -10.30 40.00
CA PRO A 652 -22.08 -10.92 40.18
C PRO A 652 -22.19 -12.16 39.29
N ALA A 653 -22.79 -13.24 39.80
CA ALA A 653 -22.85 -14.53 39.11
C ALA A 653 -23.50 -14.45 37.70
N GLU A 654 -24.31 -13.42 37.47
CA GLU A 654 -25.07 -13.16 36.25
C GLU A 654 -24.21 -12.68 35.05
N ILE A 655 -22.94 -12.27 35.26
CA ILE A 655 -22.04 -11.78 34.18
C ILE A 655 -21.02 -12.85 33.75
N ARG A 656 -21.13 -14.09 34.27
CA ARG A 656 -20.18 -15.18 33.97
C ARG A 656 -20.51 -16.01 32.72
N GLU A 657 -21.66 -15.77 32.08
CA GLU A 657 -22.17 -16.66 31.01
C GLU A 657 -22.22 -16.06 29.59
N ASP A 658 -21.77 -14.83 29.37
CA ASP A 658 -21.55 -14.25 28.02
C ASP A 658 -20.08 -13.84 27.83
#